data_AF-A0A7C2W8L1-F1
#
_entry.id   AF-A0A7C2W8L1-F1
#
_cell.length_a   1.000
_cell.length_b   1.000
_cell.length_c   1.000
_cell.angle_alpha   90.00
_cell.angle_beta   90.00
_cell.angle_gamma   90.00
#
_symmetry.space_group_name_H-M   'P 1'
#
loop_
_entity.id
_entity.type
_entity.pdbx_description
1 polymer ?
#
loop_
_entity_poly.entity_id
_entity_poly.type
_entity_poly.pdbx_seq_one_letter_code
_entity_poly.pdbx_strand_id
1 'polypeptide(L)'
;MTRRPIRLPCSAFETDLSQRSIGMRCFRCYPGFASLVVLTIGVIAAPPLPPALAGIPTDAARHWTADNGNGTYSNPLFYEEFEDPDIIRVGDTYYLAGTTMHMNPAVQLMQSKDLCNWELAGYCMDRLDLGPAFRLEGGNIYGQGIWAPCIRYHNGTFYVFTNVNGVGLQVFRSKSIHGPWERNQLPGRHDLSVLFDDDGKVYIISGNRAPYPIEELAPDLRSFVADAPRRSLPERMGEGHHLYKINGKYYDISAIPGATTDQMVARADSIDGPWTVERMVQGESLGVTIAAPAHATASDRGLTLHQGGMVDTPSGQWWSVIMQDHGSAGRMVALVPITWDNGFPLIGLPGNLRKAPNTWIKPDTGHTQDPKPAFVHNDNFDGGKLNPHWQWNHVPDDAKWSLTEKPGVLRLHSLPANDFYSARNSLCQRPPGPESIMTVELDTSGMVAGDTAGLALLSSPYAWIGVVKTGEGTTLQMYSSPGRERGFARPGAATEPASPPAVSQTAPPQRLWLRVACNFDTDQAVFSWSADGRDFTPLRPPFTMTFQLTTFQGVRPALFHYNTSGRPGGYADFDNYTVEEPRARGIEREIPVGKTITLTSGADGSVLAVDSRNMTLVNVAADAPGADAQNTQFQVIDLGKGRVALKAANGRFVSAAGEAVSMKDLTGETPSDAESFQWVNLMRGDTMLMSLTNHRYLATKPNDPGPVSVSATGPNPARKGGAEFKW
;
A
#
# COMPACT_ATOMS: atom_id res chain seq x y z
N MET A 1 20.83 54.09 -50.56
CA MET A 1 20.46 52.85 -51.29
C MET A 1 19.35 52.17 -50.48
N THR A 2 18.07 52.43 -50.75
CA THR A 2 17.19 51.80 -51.77
C THR A 2 16.84 50.33 -51.49
N ARG A 3 15.57 49.92 -51.36
CA ARG A 3 14.30 50.67 -51.13
C ARG A 3 13.22 49.68 -50.61
N ARG A 4 12.34 50.19 -49.73
CA ARG A 4 11.02 49.65 -49.23
C ARG A 4 9.95 49.61 -50.37
N PRO A 5 8.61 49.43 -50.14
CA PRO A 5 7.77 49.06 -48.95
C PRO A 5 6.67 47.98 -49.26
N ILE A 6 5.75 47.60 -48.35
CA ILE A 6 4.28 47.99 -48.23
C ILE A 6 3.58 46.82 -47.47
N ARG A 7 2.53 46.88 -46.62
CA ARG A 7 1.80 47.93 -45.85
C ARG A 7 1.04 47.27 -44.63
N LEU A 8 0.32 48.09 -43.85
CA LEU A 8 -0.71 47.82 -42.80
C LEU A 8 -2.07 48.45 -43.27
N PRO A 9 -3.28 48.32 -42.62
CA PRO A 9 -3.55 48.63 -41.19
C PRO A 9 -4.80 48.00 -40.47
N CYS A 10 -5.02 48.48 -39.22
CA CYS A 10 -6.19 48.61 -38.29
C CYS A 10 -7.63 48.18 -38.72
N SER A 11 -8.66 47.99 -37.85
CA SER A 11 -9.05 48.48 -36.49
C SER A 11 -10.13 47.54 -35.86
N ALA A 12 -10.19 47.21 -34.56
CA ALA A 12 -10.76 47.90 -33.37
C ALA A 12 -12.31 47.83 -33.17
N PHE A 13 -12.75 47.47 -31.93
CA PHE A 13 -14.12 47.43 -31.35
C PHE A 13 -15.17 46.52 -32.07
N GLU A 14 -16.11 45.82 -31.41
CA GLU A 14 -17.03 46.25 -30.35
C GLU A 14 -17.67 45.05 -29.58
N THR A 15 -18.43 45.32 -28.51
CA THR A 15 -19.14 44.34 -27.64
C THR A 15 -20.60 44.15 -28.02
N ASP A 16 -21.19 42.96 -27.82
CA ASP A 16 -22.53 42.88 -27.19
C ASP A 16 -22.87 41.52 -26.54
N LEU A 17 -23.74 41.57 -25.54
CA LEU A 17 -24.33 40.48 -24.76
C LEU A 17 -25.85 40.69 -24.73
N SER A 18 -26.65 39.89 -25.45
CA SER A 18 -28.10 39.91 -25.19
C SER A 18 -28.83 38.58 -25.38
N GLN A 19 -29.71 38.32 -24.42
CA GLN A 19 -30.59 37.15 -24.30
C GLN A 19 -31.75 37.18 -25.32
N ARG A 20 -32.32 35.99 -25.61
CA ARG A 20 -33.78 35.73 -25.70
C ARG A 20 -34.02 34.22 -25.89
N SER A 21 -34.45 33.50 -24.85
CA SER A 21 -35.83 33.33 -24.37
C SER A 21 -36.59 32.21 -25.10
N ILE A 22 -36.72 31.07 -24.42
CA ILE A 22 -37.45 29.87 -24.87
C ILE A 22 -38.97 30.07 -24.66
N GLY A 23 -39.78 29.68 -25.66
CA GLY A 23 -41.24 29.65 -25.54
C GLY A 23 -41.75 28.33 -24.98
N MET A 24 -42.27 28.32 -23.75
CA MET A 24 -43.03 27.19 -23.19
C MET A 24 -44.49 27.21 -23.66
N ARG A 25 -45.04 26.03 -23.97
CA ARG A 25 -46.49 25.77 -24.01
C ARG A 25 -46.82 24.63 -23.05
N CYS A 26 -47.74 24.89 -22.11
CA CYS A 26 -48.21 23.90 -21.15
C CYS A 26 -49.20 22.90 -21.78
N PHE A 27 -49.19 21.67 -21.29
CA PHE A 27 -50.38 20.80 -21.26
C PHE A 27 -50.51 20.11 -19.89
N ARG A 28 -51.75 19.72 -19.56
CA ARG A 28 -52.21 19.39 -18.19
C ARG A 28 -51.80 18.00 -17.69
N CYS A 29 -51.68 17.88 -16.36
CA CYS A 29 -51.41 16.65 -15.62
C CYS A 29 -52.66 15.80 -15.38
N TYR A 30 -52.47 14.48 -15.23
CA TYR A 30 -53.04 13.63 -14.16
C TYR A 30 -51.95 12.62 -13.72
N PRO A 31 -51.95 12.10 -12.48
CA PRO A 31 -50.73 11.63 -11.82
C PRO A 31 -50.48 10.12 -11.91
N GLY A 32 -49.20 9.74 -11.97
CA GLY A 32 -48.68 8.40 -11.71
C GLY A 32 -47.24 8.50 -11.22
N PHE A 33 -46.90 7.84 -10.11
CA PHE A 33 -45.60 7.98 -9.45
C PHE A 33 -44.45 7.38 -10.27
N ALA A 34 -43.47 8.21 -10.63
CA ALA A 34 -42.11 7.79 -10.97
C ALA A 34 -41.15 8.96 -10.69
N SER A 35 -40.25 8.82 -9.72
CA SER A 35 -39.23 9.83 -9.43
C SER A 35 -38.10 9.74 -10.45
N LEU A 36 -38.24 10.48 -11.55
CA LEU A 36 -37.20 10.62 -12.57
C LEU A 36 -36.21 11.71 -12.14
N VAL A 37 -35.02 11.31 -11.68
CA VAL A 37 -33.91 12.26 -11.48
C VAL A 37 -33.30 12.58 -12.83
N VAL A 38 -33.68 13.72 -13.40
CA VAL A 38 -33.04 14.27 -14.60
C VAL A 38 -31.77 14.98 -14.16
N LEU A 39 -30.61 14.34 -14.33
CA LEU A 39 -29.32 15.04 -14.25
C LEU A 39 -28.97 15.62 -15.62
N THR A 40 -28.76 16.92 -15.67
CA THR A 40 -28.40 17.64 -16.90
C THR A 40 -26.94 17.35 -17.28
N ILE A 41 -26.70 17.02 -18.55
CA ILE A 41 -25.35 16.82 -19.08
C ILE A 41 -24.58 18.14 -19.04
N GLY A 42 -23.53 18.19 -18.23
CA GLY A 42 -22.43 19.15 -18.33
C GLY A 42 -21.13 18.38 -18.54
N VAL A 43 -20.20 18.95 -19.30
CA VAL A 43 -18.80 18.48 -19.29
C VAL A 43 -18.29 18.70 -17.86
N ILE A 44 -18.10 17.62 -17.11
CA ILE A 44 -17.56 17.70 -15.75
C ILE A 44 -16.07 18.04 -15.87
N ALA A 45 -15.78 19.35 -15.89
CA ALA A 45 -14.57 19.81 -15.24
C ALA A 45 -14.60 19.26 -13.81
N ALA A 46 -13.52 18.57 -13.40
CA ALA A 46 -13.44 17.99 -12.07
C ALA A 46 -13.86 19.04 -11.02
N PRO A 47 -14.69 18.67 -10.02
CA PRO A 47 -15.14 19.63 -9.02
C PRO A 47 -13.92 20.33 -8.40
N PRO A 48 -13.96 21.65 -8.17
CA PRO A 48 -12.84 22.36 -7.58
C PRO A 48 -12.48 21.69 -6.25
N LEU A 49 -11.19 21.40 -6.08
CA LEU A 49 -10.67 20.71 -4.90
C LEU A 49 -11.14 21.44 -3.62
N PRO A 50 -11.59 20.73 -2.57
CA PRO A 50 -11.97 21.35 -1.31
C PRO A 50 -10.84 22.24 -0.76
N PRO A 51 -11.16 23.33 -0.01
CA PRO A 51 -10.18 24.36 0.36
C PRO A 51 -8.94 23.87 1.12
N ALA A 52 -9.01 22.72 1.78
CA ALA A 52 -7.91 22.14 2.55
C ALA A 52 -7.02 21.17 1.76
N LEU A 53 -7.26 21.01 0.45
CA LEU A 53 -6.27 20.49 -0.51
C LEU A 53 -5.46 21.61 -1.19
N ALA A 54 -5.64 22.87 -0.79
CA ALA A 54 -4.87 23.99 -1.32
C ALA A 54 -3.36 23.83 -1.01
N GLY A 55 -2.56 23.62 -2.06
CA GLY A 55 -1.12 23.40 -1.96
C GLY A 55 -0.65 21.95 -2.14
N ILE A 56 -1.57 20.97 -2.20
CA ILE A 56 -1.21 19.58 -2.52
C ILE A 56 -1.22 19.40 -4.06
N PRO A 57 -0.18 18.80 -4.67
CA PRO A 57 -0.16 18.50 -6.10
C PRO A 57 -1.35 17.63 -6.54
N THR A 58 -1.87 17.86 -7.75
CA THR A 58 -3.08 17.18 -8.27
C THR A 58 -2.98 15.67 -8.23
N ASP A 59 -1.84 15.09 -8.59
CA ASP A 59 -1.65 13.64 -8.59
C ASP A 59 -1.61 13.10 -7.16
N ALA A 60 -0.98 13.81 -6.22
CA ALA A 60 -0.98 13.49 -4.79
C ALA A 60 -2.33 13.73 -4.09
N ALA A 61 -3.28 14.39 -4.76
CA ALA A 61 -4.68 14.50 -4.35
C ALA A 61 -5.57 13.38 -4.94
N ARG A 62 -5.14 12.74 -6.04
CA ARG A 62 -5.86 11.68 -6.75
C ARG A 62 -5.36 10.26 -6.46
N HIS A 63 -4.12 10.14 -6.02
CA HIS A 63 -3.41 8.88 -5.78
C HIS A 63 -2.84 8.85 -4.36
N TRP A 64 -2.78 7.65 -3.76
CA TRP A 64 -2.27 7.48 -2.40
C TRP A 64 -0.88 8.08 -2.25
N THR A 65 -0.75 8.92 -1.24
CA THR A 65 0.50 9.55 -0.85
C THR A 65 0.61 9.48 0.68
N ALA A 66 1.72 8.94 1.19
CA ALA A 66 1.99 8.88 2.62
C ALA A 66 2.26 10.28 3.22
N ASP A 67 2.77 11.21 2.40
CA ASP A 67 2.99 12.60 2.79
C ASP A 67 1.66 13.37 2.92
N ASN A 68 1.43 13.93 4.11
CA ASN A 68 0.23 14.69 4.43
C ASN A 68 0.28 16.14 3.93
N GLY A 69 1.44 16.64 3.46
CA GLY A 69 1.62 18.02 2.98
C GLY A 69 1.79 19.07 4.09
N ASN A 70 1.85 18.64 5.36
CA ASN A 70 1.94 19.50 6.54
C ASN A 70 3.20 19.22 7.40
N GLY A 71 4.19 18.53 6.84
CA GLY A 71 5.40 18.08 7.55
C GLY A 71 5.24 16.78 8.34
N THR A 72 4.11 16.08 8.18
CA THR A 72 3.88 14.71 8.70
C THR A 72 3.69 13.70 7.58
N TYR A 73 3.84 12.43 7.91
CA TYR A 73 3.46 11.30 7.07
C TYR A 73 2.48 10.38 7.83
N SER A 74 1.72 9.57 7.10
CA SER A 74 0.83 8.55 7.64
C SER A 74 1.06 7.19 6.97
N ASN A 75 1.07 6.12 7.76
CA ASN A 75 1.24 4.75 7.30
C ASN A 75 -0.05 4.16 6.70
N PRO A 76 0.06 3.23 5.73
CA PRO A 76 1.29 2.68 5.15
C PRO A 76 2.00 3.66 4.20
N LEU A 77 3.32 3.49 4.01
CA LEU A 77 4.07 4.23 2.99
C LEU A 77 3.47 3.97 1.60
N PHE A 78 3.21 2.70 1.29
CA PHE A 78 2.56 2.24 0.07
C PHE A 78 1.24 1.56 0.45
N TYR A 79 0.10 2.09 0.00
CA TYR A 79 -1.18 1.39 0.12
C TYR A 79 -1.37 0.39 -1.04
N GLU A 80 -0.31 -0.33 -1.38
CA GLU A 80 -0.31 -1.46 -2.30
C GLU A 80 0.81 -2.43 -1.89
N GLU A 81 0.81 -3.63 -2.47
CA GLU A 81 1.76 -4.68 -2.11
C GLU A 81 3.23 -4.29 -2.36
N PHE A 82 4.04 -4.25 -1.31
CA PHE A 82 5.49 -4.20 -1.41
C PHE A 82 6.08 -5.09 -0.32
N GLU A 83 6.71 -6.19 -0.74
CA GLU A 83 7.00 -7.30 0.16
C GLU A 83 8.51 -7.46 0.41
N ASP A 84 8.85 -7.98 1.59
CA ASP A 84 10.21 -8.27 2.04
C ASP A 84 11.20 -7.08 1.87
N PRO A 85 10.89 -5.89 2.45
CA PRO A 85 11.61 -4.65 2.15
C PRO A 85 13.02 -4.58 2.76
N ASP A 86 14.08 -4.56 1.94
CA ASP A 86 15.42 -4.21 2.42
C ASP A 86 15.84 -2.81 1.96
N ILE A 87 16.42 -2.02 2.88
CA ILE A 87 16.68 -0.59 2.70
C ILE A 87 18.15 -0.24 2.98
N ILE A 88 18.69 0.66 2.15
CA ILE A 88 19.99 1.31 2.38
C ILE A 88 19.91 2.81 2.11
N ARG A 89 20.88 3.56 2.63
CA ARG A 89 21.17 4.94 2.27
C ARG A 89 22.55 5.02 1.61
N VAL A 90 22.65 5.73 0.49
CA VAL A 90 23.93 6.05 -0.17
C VAL A 90 24.01 7.57 -0.30
N GLY A 91 24.91 8.18 0.49
CA GLY A 91 24.96 9.64 0.62
C GLY A 91 23.66 10.18 1.20
N ASP A 92 22.91 10.92 0.39
CA ASP A 92 21.66 11.61 0.71
C ASP A 92 20.40 10.89 0.17
N THR A 93 20.57 9.71 -0.46
CA THR A 93 19.50 9.00 -1.18
C THR A 93 19.24 7.64 -0.56
N TYR A 94 17.96 7.31 -0.39
CA TYR A 94 17.49 6.04 0.15
C TYR A 94 17.05 5.13 -0.98
N TYR A 95 17.34 3.84 -0.87
CA TYR A 95 16.99 2.82 -1.85
C TYR A 95 16.35 1.62 -1.16
N LEU A 96 15.27 1.12 -1.75
CA LEU A 96 14.49 0.00 -1.25
C LEU A 96 14.45 -1.11 -2.31
N ALA A 97 14.70 -2.35 -1.92
CA ALA A 97 14.48 -3.53 -2.74
C ALA A 97 13.29 -4.34 -2.21
N GLY A 98 12.48 -4.90 -3.12
CA GLY A 98 11.30 -5.69 -2.77
C GLY A 98 11.09 -6.93 -3.64
N THR A 99 10.45 -7.92 -3.04
CA THR A 99 10.09 -9.20 -3.65
C THR A 99 9.12 -9.04 -4.82
N THR A 100 9.25 -9.91 -5.82
CA THR A 100 8.34 -9.97 -6.98
C THR A 100 7.81 -11.38 -7.29
N MET A 101 8.21 -12.40 -6.54
CA MET A 101 7.80 -13.79 -6.76
C MET A 101 8.02 -14.22 -8.23
N HIS A 102 6.94 -14.62 -8.90
CA HIS A 102 6.88 -15.09 -10.30
C HIS A 102 6.61 -13.96 -11.31
N MET A 103 6.51 -12.71 -10.85
CA MET A 103 6.20 -11.54 -11.67
C MET A 103 7.45 -11.01 -12.40
N ASN A 104 7.27 -10.52 -13.63
CA ASN A 104 8.33 -9.98 -14.49
C ASN A 104 7.95 -8.57 -15.00
N PRO A 105 8.78 -7.52 -14.86
CA PRO A 105 10.16 -7.53 -14.41
C PRO A 105 10.35 -7.86 -12.92
N ALA A 106 11.56 -8.30 -12.59
CA ALA A 106 11.91 -9.02 -11.36
C ALA A 106 12.84 -8.20 -10.43
N VAL A 107 12.60 -8.31 -9.12
CA VAL A 107 13.21 -7.52 -8.03
C VAL A 107 12.96 -6.03 -8.21
N GLN A 108 11.95 -5.49 -7.51
CA GLN A 108 11.55 -4.09 -7.63
C GLN A 108 12.48 -3.18 -6.82
N LEU A 109 12.89 -2.05 -7.40
CA LEU A 109 13.78 -1.07 -6.77
C LEU A 109 13.08 0.30 -6.70
N MET A 110 13.01 0.89 -5.51
CA MET A 110 12.49 2.25 -5.28
C MET A 110 13.59 3.18 -4.76
N GLN A 111 13.44 4.48 -4.97
CA GLN A 111 14.33 5.52 -4.40
C GLN A 111 13.55 6.68 -3.77
N SER A 112 14.18 7.36 -2.79
CA SER A 112 13.63 8.54 -2.10
C SER A 112 14.74 9.45 -1.56
N LYS A 113 14.45 10.74 -1.28
CA LYS A 113 15.33 11.65 -0.53
C LYS A 113 14.85 11.93 0.91
N ASP A 114 13.61 11.56 1.23
CA ASP A 114 12.96 11.92 2.51
C ASP A 114 12.28 10.74 3.24
N LEU A 115 12.50 9.51 2.76
CA LEU A 115 11.89 8.25 3.25
C LEU A 115 10.36 8.15 3.11
N CYS A 116 9.70 9.19 2.60
CA CYS A 116 8.24 9.29 2.54
C CYS A 116 7.71 9.35 1.11
N ASN A 117 8.35 10.17 0.27
CA ASN A 117 8.03 10.32 -1.15
C ASN A 117 8.99 9.45 -1.95
N TRP A 118 8.46 8.36 -2.52
CA TRP A 118 9.23 7.36 -3.26
C TRP A 118 8.93 7.41 -4.74
N GLU A 119 9.82 6.85 -5.55
CA GLU A 119 9.61 6.59 -6.97
C GLU A 119 10.32 5.31 -7.41
N LEU A 120 9.83 4.70 -8.48
CA LEU A 120 10.44 3.50 -9.06
C LEU A 120 11.82 3.84 -9.64
N ALA A 121 12.88 3.26 -9.07
CA ALA A 121 14.23 3.32 -9.62
C ALA A 121 14.43 2.30 -10.75
N GLY A 122 13.68 1.20 -10.73
CA GLY A 122 13.63 0.21 -11.81
C GLY A 122 13.50 -1.21 -11.28
N TYR A 123 14.07 -2.16 -12.01
CA TYR A 123 14.11 -3.57 -11.65
C TYR A 123 15.52 -4.13 -11.89
N CYS A 124 15.89 -5.21 -11.19
CA CYS A 124 17.18 -5.86 -11.46
C CYS A 124 17.21 -6.56 -12.82
N MET A 125 16.05 -6.99 -13.35
CA MET A 125 15.99 -7.74 -14.61
C MET A 125 14.59 -7.78 -15.24
N ASP A 126 14.52 -7.69 -16.57
CA ASP A 126 13.24 -7.71 -17.31
C ASP A 126 12.58 -9.09 -17.39
N ARG A 127 13.38 -10.16 -17.43
CA ARG A 127 12.94 -11.55 -17.66
C ARG A 127 13.72 -12.55 -16.81
N LEU A 128 13.09 -13.15 -15.80
CA LEU A 128 13.60 -14.29 -15.05
C LEU A 128 13.23 -15.60 -15.75
N ASP A 129 13.76 -15.82 -16.96
CA ASP A 129 13.63 -17.13 -17.62
C ASP A 129 14.70 -18.10 -17.10
N LEU A 130 14.23 -19.11 -16.38
CA LEU A 130 15.03 -20.21 -15.84
C LEU A 130 14.47 -21.58 -16.24
N GLY A 131 13.54 -21.63 -17.20
CA GLY A 131 12.97 -22.88 -17.73
C GLY A 131 11.46 -22.87 -17.93
N PRO A 132 10.88 -23.98 -18.44
CA PRO A 132 9.48 -24.05 -18.87
C PRO A 132 8.46 -23.55 -17.84
N ALA A 133 8.58 -23.94 -16.58
CA ALA A 133 7.65 -23.51 -15.52
C ALA A 133 7.66 -21.99 -15.27
N PHE A 134 8.77 -21.28 -15.53
CA PHE A 134 8.86 -19.82 -15.46
C PHE A 134 8.13 -19.13 -16.63
N ARG A 135 7.85 -19.86 -17.73
CA ARG A 135 7.10 -19.42 -18.90
C ARG A 135 5.65 -19.96 -18.95
N LEU A 136 5.15 -20.55 -17.85
CA LEU A 136 3.88 -21.32 -17.81
C LEU A 136 3.81 -22.49 -18.82
N GLU A 137 4.95 -23.08 -19.18
CA GLU A 137 5.04 -24.24 -20.07
C GLU A 137 5.13 -25.54 -19.25
N GLY A 138 4.07 -26.36 -19.29
CA GLY A 138 4.03 -27.66 -18.61
C GLY A 138 3.99 -27.61 -17.08
N GLY A 139 3.83 -26.42 -16.49
CA GLY A 139 3.82 -26.18 -15.05
C GLY A 139 3.76 -24.68 -14.75
N ASN A 140 3.91 -24.30 -13.49
CA ASN A 140 3.99 -22.91 -13.03
C ASN A 140 4.96 -22.79 -11.85
N ILE A 141 5.25 -21.57 -11.44
CA ILE A 141 6.05 -21.22 -10.26
C ILE A 141 5.32 -20.25 -9.33
N TYR A 142 3.98 -20.32 -9.24
CA TYR A 142 3.22 -19.48 -8.30
C TYR A 142 3.73 -19.67 -6.86
N GLY A 143 3.88 -18.57 -6.11
CA GLY A 143 4.46 -18.56 -4.76
C GLY A 143 5.96 -18.88 -4.71
N GLN A 144 6.62 -19.04 -5.85
CA GLN A 144 8.07 -19.21 -6.00
C GLN A 144 8.64 -18.06 -6.85
N GLY A 145 9.86 -18.21 -7.35
CA GLY A 145 10.58 -17.15 -8.05
C GLY A 145 11.42 -16.33 -7.08
N ILE A 146 11.45 -15.00 -7.25
CA ILE A 146 12.18 -14.05 -6.40
C ILE A 146 11.56 -13.98 -5.00
N TRP A 147 12.31 -14.38 -3.99
CA TRP A 147 11.99 -14.17 -2.56
C TRP A 147 12.89 -13.07 -1.96
N ALA A 148 12.71 -12.80 -0.66
CA ALA A 148 13.35 -11.74 0.13
C ALA A 148 14.72 -11.24 -0.41
N PRO A 149 14.79 -10.01 -0.96
CA PRO A 149 16.04 -9.44 -1.43
C PRO A 149 16.84 -8.77 -0.32
N CYS A 150 18.15 -8.69 -0.51
CA CYS A 150 19.09 -7.90 0.27
C CYS A 150 19.85 -6.94 -0.66
N ILE A 151 19.73 -5.63 -0.45
CA ILE A 151 20.40 -4.57 -1.22
C ILE A 151 21.56 -3.97 -0.43
N ARG A 152 22.74 -3.87 -1.04
CA ARG A 152 23.94 -3.28 -0.41
C ARG A 152 24.68 -2.37 -1.39
N TYR A 153 25.40 -1.39 -0.86
CA TYR A 153 26.30 -0.55 -1.65
C TYR A 153 27.72 -0.66 -1.10
N HIS A 154 28.68 -1.02 -1.95
CA HIS A 154 30.07 -1.20 -1.55
C HIS A 154 31.01 -0.83 -2.71
N ASN A 155 32.06 -0.05 -2.40
CA ASN A 155 33.10 0.39 -3.35
C ASN A 155 32.55 0.86 -4.71
N GLY A 156 31.59 1.79 -4.67
CA GLY A 156 31.01 2.39 -5.88
C GLY A 156 30.07 1.48 -6.65
N THR A 157 29.53 0.42 -6.04
CA THR A 157 28.71 -0.61 -6.71
C THR A 157 27.49 -0.94 -5.85
N PHE A 158 26.30 -0.94 -6.46
CA PHE A 158 25.10 -1.53 -5.89
C PHE A 158 25.13 -3.04 -6.12
N TYR A 159 24.76 -3.80 -5.10
CA TYR A 159 24.55 -5.23 -5.14
C TYR A 159 23.13 -5.54 -4.67
N VAL A 160 22.47 -6.50 -5.32
CA VAL A 160 21.22 -7.07 -4.83
C VAL A 160 21.34 -8.58 -4.82
N PHE A 161 21.08 -9.19 -3.67
CA PHE A 161 21.11 -10.62 -3.43
C PHE A 161 19.68 -11.10 -3.22
N THR A 162 19.27 -12.21 -3.82
CA THR A 162 17.94 -12.80 -3.61
C THR A 162 17.97 -14.29 -3.89
N ASN A 163 17.20 -15.07 -3.15
CA ASN A 163 17.05 -16.50 -3.42
C ASN A 163 15.94 -16.73 -4.43
N VAL A 164 16.23 -17.47 -5.50
CA VAL A 164 15.19 -18.07 -6.34
C VAL A 164 14.95 -19.50 -5.85
N ASN A 165 13.75 -19.74 -5.30
CA ASN A 165 13.41 -21.04 -4.72
C ASN A 165 13.54 -22.18 -5.74
N GLY A 166 14.14 -23.29 -5.31
CA GLY A 166 14.46 -24.43 -6.18
C GLY A 166 15.62 -24.22 -7.16
N VAL A 167 16.18 -23.01 -7.26
CA VAL A 167 17.26 -22.67 -8.21
C VAL A 167 18.55 -22.27 -7.48
N GLY A 168 18.49 -21.26 -6.61
CA GLY A 168 19.64 -20.77 -5.86
C GLY A 168 19.73 -19.26 -5.72
N LEU A 169 20.76 -18.82 -5.02
CA LEU A 169 21.05 -17.42 -4.72
C LEU A 169 21.51 -16.69 -5.98
N GLN A 170 20.78 -15.66 -6.40
CA GLN A 170 21.15 -14.75 -7.47
C GLN A 170 21.88 -13.53 -6.90
N VAL A 171 23.00 -13.17 -7.50
CA VAL A 171 23.78 -11.97 -7.18
C VAL A 171 23.75 -11.01 -8.37
N PHE A 172 23.03 -9.90 -8.20
CA PHE A 172 22.99 -8.79 -9.14
C PHE A 172 24.01 -7.72 -8.71
N ARG A 173 24.68 -7.07 -9.67
CA ARG A 173 25.59 -5.95 -9.41
C ARG A 173 25.51 -4.87 -10.50
N SER A 174 25.59 -3.60 -10.11
CA SER A 174 25.65 -2.46 -11.04
C SER A 174 26.35 -1.24 -10.46
N LYS A 175 26.83 -0.34 -11.32
CA LYS A 175 27.36 0.99 -10.93
C LYS A 175 26.26 2.03 -10.76
N SER A 176 25.02 1.72 -11.12
CA SER A 176 23.84 2.59 -11.01
C SER A 176 22.65 1.77 -10.48
N ILE A 177 21.78 2.38 -9.67
CA ILE A 177 20.53 1.75 -9.25
C ILE A 177 19.61 1.45 -10.45
N HIS A 178 19.75 2.20 -11.54
CA HIS A 178 18.99 2.02 -12.79
C HIS A 178 19.60 0.94 -13.72
N GLY A 179 20.63 0.22 -13.26
CA GLY A 179 21.33 -0.77 -14.07
C GLY A 179 22.27 -0.14 -15.13
N PRO A 180 22.70 -0.92 -16.16
CA PRO A 180 22.38 -2.35 -16.35
C PRO A 180 22.97 -3.22 -15.24
N TRP A 181 22.36 -4.37 -15.00
CA TRP A 181 22.75 -5.29 -13.93
C TRP A 181 23.47 -6.53 -14.49
N GLU A 182 24.65 -6.84 -13.97
CA GLU A 182 25.29 -8.14 -14.18
C GLU A 182 24.73 -9.16 -13.18
N ARG A 183 24.60 -10.43 -13.58
CA ARG A 183 24.06 -11.52 -12.74
C ARG A 183 25.00 -12.73 -12.68
N ASN A 184 25.12 -13.36 -11.52
CA ASN A 184 25.55 -14.76 -11.39
C ASN A 184 24.72 -15.49 -10.33
N GLN A 185 24.90 -16.80 -10.25
CA GLN A 185 24.22 -17.68 -9.30
C GLN A 185 25.22 -18.36 -8.35
N LEU A 186 24.75 -18.64 -7.13
CA LEU A 186 25.39 -19.39 -6.06
C LEU A 186 24.42 -20.45 -5.50
N PRO A 187 24.90 -21.44 -4.73
CA PRO A 187 24.05 -22.31 -3.92
C PRO A 187 23.03 -21.50 -3.08
N GLY A 188 21.78 -21.98 -3.02
CA GLY A 188 20.67 -21.25 -2.39
C GLY A 188 20.88 -20.95 -0.91
N ARG A 189 20.34 -19.80 -0.49
CA ARG A 189 20.30 -19.33 0.91
C ARG A 189 18.96 -18.63 1.12
N HIS A 190 18.08 -19.25 1.90
CA HIS A 190 16.76 -18.70 2.19
C HIS A 190 16.90 -17.49 3.12
N ASP A 191 16.14 -16.43 2.84
CA ASP A 191 15.97 -15.26 3.70
C ASP A 191 17.28 -14.70 4.27
N LEU A 192 18.13 -14.31 3.32
CA LEU A 192 19.52 -13.96 3.57
C LEU A 192 19.73 -12.46 3.76
N SER A 193 20.80 -12.10 4.46
CA SER A 193 21.41 -10.78 4.35
C SER A 193 22.93 -10.87 4.22
N VAL A 194 23.49 -9.97 3.41
CA VAL A 194 24.94 -9.84 3.20
C VAL A 194 25.49 -8.61 3.92
N LEU A 195 26.66 -8.74 4.55
CA LEU A 195 27.43 -7.65 5.13
C LEU A 195 28.83 -7.63 4.48
N PHE A 196 29.18 -6.52 3.82
CA PHE A 196 30.57 -6.21 3.48
C PHE A 196 31.19 -5.54 4.71
N ASP A 197 32.19 -6.18 5.33
CA ASP A 197 32.73 -5.76 6.62
C ASP A 197 34.09 -5.04 6.48
N ASP A 198 34.43 -4.22 7.48
CA ASP A 198 35.66 -3.42 7.56
C ASP A 198 36.93 -4.28 7.64
N ASP A 199 36.81 -5.56 7.98
CA ASP A 199 37.91 -6.54 7.99
C ASP A 199 38.25 -7.07 6.57
N GLY A 200 37.50 -6.64 5.55
CA GLY A 200 37.66 -7.03 4.15
C GLY A 200 36.93 -8.32 3.77
N LYS A 201 36.14 -8.91 4.67
CA LYS A 201 35.31 -10.09 4.39
C LYS A 201 33.90 -9.72 3.98
N VAL A 202 33.22 -10.70 3.40
CA VAL A 202 31.80 -10.62 3.04
C VAL A 202 31.07 -11.72 3.79
N TYR A 203 30.28 -11.35 4.78
CA TYR A 203 29.46 -12.27 5.57
C TYR A 203 28.07 -12.43 4.97
N ILE A 204 27.48 -13.62 5.09
CA ILE A 204 26.08 -13.89 4.73
C ILE A 204 25.39 -14.67 5.85
N ILE A 205 24.36 -14.08 6.45
CA ILE A 205 23.40 -14.75 7.34
C ILE A 205 22.26 -15.33 6.49
N SER A 206 21.64 -16.43 6.91
CA SER A 206 20.46 -17.01 6.25
C SER A 206 19.67 -17.98 7.13
N GLY A 207 18.44 -18.27 6.70
CA GLY A 207 17.58 -19.31 7.26
C GLY A 207 16.25 -18.76 7.79
N ASN A 208 15.33 -19.69 8.11
CA ASN A 208 14.08 -19.40 8.83
C ASN A 208 13.96 -20.18 10.16
N ARG A 209 14.95 -21.03 10.45
CA ARG A 209 15.06 -21.84 11.68
C ARG A 209 16.52 -21.97 12.08
N ALA A 210 16.74 -22.14 13.38
CA ALA A 210 18.07 -22.41 13.92
C ALA A 210 18.71 -23.63 13.22
N PRO A 211 20.02 -23.60 12.93
CA PRO A 211 21.04 -22.75 13.56
C PRO A 211 21.49 -21.52 12.76
N TYR A 212 20.63 -20.84 11.98
CA TYR A 212 20.87 -19.51 11.37
C TYR A 212 22.34 -19.19 11.00
N PRO A 213 22.94 -19.93 10.05
CA PRO A 213 24.38 -19.88 9.80
C PRO A 213 24.84 -18.52 9.26
N ILE A 214 25.96 -18.01 9.79
CA ILE A 214 26.72 -16.90 9.21
C ILE A 214 27.95 -17.50 8.50
N GLU A 215 27.97 -17.40 7.17
CA GLU A 215 29.04 -17.91 6.31
C GLU A 215 29.84 -16.77 5.69
N GLU A 216 30.99 -17.09 5.07
CA GLU A 216 31.83 -16.14 4.33
C GLU A 216 31.71 -16.39 2.81
N LEU A 217 31.47 -15.33 2.04
CA LEU A 217 31.54 -15.32 0.58
C LEU A 217 32.95 -14.93 0.11
N ALA A 218 33.38 -15.50 -1.01
CA ALA A 218 34.61 -15.06 -1.66
C ALA A 218 34.47 -13.60 -2.16
N PRO A 219 35.55 -12.79 -2.17
CA PRO A 219 35.46 -11.36 -2.55
C PRO A 219 34.92 -11.07 -3.97
N ASP A 220 34.96 -12.06 -4.88
CA ASP A 220 34.38 -11.95 -6.23
C ASP A 220 32.87 -12.26 -6.29
N LEU A 221 32.29 -12.72 -5.17
CA LEU A 221 30.91 -13.17 -5.01
C LEU A 221 30.53 -14.33 -5.97
N ARG A 222 31.48 -15.23 -6.25
CA ARG A 222 31.29 -16.41 -7.11
C ARG A 222 31.39 -17.75 -6.38
N SER A 223 31.77 -17.76 -5.11
CA SER A 223 31.77 -18.96 -4.26
C SER A 223 31.62 -18.62 -2.77
N PHE A 224 31.34 -19.64 -1.96
CA PHE A 224 31.48 -19.61 -0.51
C PHE A 224 32.91 -20.02 -0.12
N VAL A 225 33.44 -19.46 0.97
CA VAL A 225 34.76 -19.82 1.52
C VAL A 225 34.63 -21.13 2.30
N ALA A 226 35.16 -22.23 1.73
CA ALA A 226 34.92 -23.59 2.24
C ALA A 226 35.40 -23.83 3.69
N ASP A 227 36.54 -23.25 4.07
CA ASP A 227 37.18 -23.45 5.37
C ASP A 227 36.93 -22.29 6.35
N ALA A 228 35.88 -21.49 6.12
CA ALA A 228 35.51 -20.39 7.02
C ALA A 228 35.05 -20.89 8.41
N PRO A 229 35.29 -20.13 9.49
CA PRO A 229 34.76 -20.44 10.82
C PRO A 229 33.24 -20.57 10.81
N ARG A 230 32.72 -21.65 11.41
CA ARG A 230 31.27 -21.84 11.57
C ARG A 230 30.74 -20.88 12.64
N ARG A 231 29.80 -20.04 12.22
CA ARG A 231 29.11 -19.06 13.07
C ARG A 231 27.60 -19.23 12.91
N SER A 232 26.86 -18.77 13.90
CA SER A 232 25.41 -18.89 13.95
C SER A 232 24.82 -17.83 14.87
N LEU A 233 23.66 -17.28 14.52
CA LEU A 233 22.86 -16.54 15.49
C LEU A 233 22.20 -17.47 16.52
N PRO A 234 21.80 -16.97 17.70
CA PRO A 234 21.06 -17.75 18.69
C PRO A 234 19.70 -18.22 18.18
N GLU A 235 19.08 -19.14 18.93
CA GLU A 235 17.69 -19.54 18.65
C GLU A 235 16.71 -18.36 18.68
N ARG A 236 15.52 -18.60 18.11
CA ARG A 236 14.37 -17.67 18.08
C ARG A 236 14.50 -16.39 17.25
N MET A 237 15.52 -16.25 16.40
CA MET A 237 15.61 -15.12 15.45
C MET A 237 14.49 -15.14 14.39
N GLY A 238 14.28 -16.27 13.69
CA GLY A 238 13.23 -16.41 12.68
C GLY A 238 13.74 -16.30 11.24
N GLU A 239 13.04 -15.59 10.39
CA GLU A 239 13.31 -15.41 8.95
C GLU A 239 13.35 -13.92 8.56
N GLY A 240 13.58 -13.62 7.28
CA GLY A 240 13.82 -12.26 6.81
C GLY A 240 14.98 -11.54 7.54
N HIS A 241 16.19 -12.12 7.52
CA HIS A 241 17.35 -11.56 8.20
C HIS A 241 17.86 -10.26 7.55
N HIS A 242 18.23 -9.27 8.36
CA HIS A 242 18.97 -8.08 7.96
C HIS A 242 20.15 -7.85 8.93
N LEU A 243 21.38 -8.08 8.43
CA LEU A 243 22.64 -8.00 9.17
C LEU A 243 23.35 -6.67 8.91
N TYR A 244 23.76 -6.00 9.99
CA TYR A 244 24.38 -4.69 10.01
C TYR A 244 25.65 -4.69 10.86
N LYS A 245 26.51 -3.69 10.60
CA LYS A 245 27.53 -3.23 11.54
C LYS A 245 27.30 -1.75 11.81
N ILE A 246 27.09 -1.39 13.07
CA ILE A 246 26.72 -0.04 13.52
C ILE A 246 27.64 0.32 14.69
N ASN A 247 28.41 1.41 14.54
CA ASN A 247 29.34 1.91 15.57
C ASN A 247 30.27 0.82 16.15
N GLY A 248 30.80 -0.05 15.28
CA GLY A 248 31.71 -1.14 15.64
C GLY A 248 31.06 -2.36 16.29
N LYS A 249 29.72 -2.43 16.38
CA LYS A 249 28.96 -3.59 16.88
C LYS A 249 28.15 -4.21 15.75
N TYR A 250 27.91 -5.52 15.85
CA TYR A 250 27.11 -6.28 14.89
C TYR A 250 25.67 -6.39 15.37
N TYR A 251 24.73 -6.25 14.44
CA TYR A 251 23.30 -6.36 14.69
C TYR A 251 22.64 -7.22 13.62
N ASP A 252 21.75 -8.11 13.99
CA ASP A 252 20.84 -8.78 13.05
C ASP A 252 19.39 -8.53 13.50
N ILE A 253 18.50 -8.18 12.57
CA ILE A 253 17.06 -8.15 12.81
C ILE A 253 16.36 -9.14 11.90
N SER A 254 15.35 -9.81 12.44
CA SER A 254 14.59 -10.84 11.73
C SER A 254 13.22 -11.03 12.38
N ALA A 255 12.25 -11.56 11.64
CA ALA A 255 10.89 -11.82 12.12
C ALA A 255 10.72 -13.30 12.47
N ILE A 256 10.11 -13.61 13.63
CA ILE A 256 9.60 -14.98 13.82
C ILE A 256 8.48 -15.21 12.76
N PRO A 257 8.40 -16.37 12.08
CA PRO A 257 7.41 -16.56 11.01
C PRO A 257 5.96 -16.49 11.50
N GLY A 258 5.12 -15.66 10.84
CA GLY A 258 3.66 -15.67 10.94
C GLY A 258 2.97 -14.34 11.33
N ALA A 259 1.65 -14.31 11.14
CA ALA A 259 0.80 -13.11 11.23
C ALA A 259 0.77 -12.36 12.59
N THR A 260 1.00 -13.05 13.71
CA THR A 260 1.05 -12.44 15.06
C THR A 260 2.38 -12.76 15.70
N THR A 261 3.38 -11.95 15.40
CA THR A 261 4.79 -12.27 15.64
C THR A 261 5.58 -11.12 16.28
N ASP A 262 6.78 -11.45 16.73
CA ASP A 262 7.77 -10.50 17.20
C ASP A 262 8.86 -10.35 16.13
N GLN A 263 9.30 -9.11 15.91
CA GLN A 263 10.60 -8.87 15.27
C GLN A 263 11.67 -8.83 16.36
N MET A 264 12.70 -9.64 16.16
CA MET A 264 13.80 -9.82 17.08
C MET A 264 15.00 -8.98 16.63
N VAL A 265 15.87 -8.65 17.59
CA VAL A 265 17.19 -8.08 17.31
C VAL A 265 18.27 -8.82 18.11
N ALA A 266 19.29 -9.31 17.42
CA ALA A 266 20.51 -9.82 18.02
C ALA A 266 21.59 -8.71 17.98
N ARG A 267 22.44 -8.64 18.99
CA ARG A 267 23.60 -7.76 19.06
C ARG A 267 24.83 -8.49 19.57
N ALA A 268 25.99 -8.24 18.96
CA ALA A 268 27.29 -8.71 19.44
C ALA A 268 28.41 -7.68 19.20
N ASP A 269 29.51 -7.82 19.94
CA ASP A 269 30.75 -7.04 19.75
C ASP A 269 31.70 -7.67 18.72
N SER A 270 31.46 -8.93 18.34
CA SER A 270 32.12 -9.65 17.24
C SER A 270 31.06 -10.41 16.43
N ILE A 271 31.30 -10.62 15.13
CA ILE A 271 30.50 -11.50 14.28
C ILE A 271 30.45 -12.95 14.79
N ASP A 272 31.47 -13.36 15.56
CA ASP A 272 31.53 -14.67 16.23
C ASP A 272 30.60 -14.76 17.47
N GLY A 273 30.02 -13.64 17.90
CA GLY A 273 29.29 -13.52 19.16
C GLY A 273 30.21 -13.26 20.37
N PRO A 274 29.72 -13.54 21.61
CA PRO A 274 28.39 -14.01 21.93
C PRO A 274 27.31 -12.97 21.60
N TRP A 275 26.17 -13.44 21.09
CA TRP A 275 25.04 -12.60 20.71
C TRP A 275 24.03 -12.48 21.85
N THR A 276 23.57 -11.26 22.11
CA THR A 276 22.45 -10.97 23.03
C THR A 276 21.20 -10.67 22.20
N VAL A 277 20.06 -11.27 22.51
CA VAL A 277 18.81 -11.13 21.73
C VAL A 277 17.74 -10.41 22.54
N GLU A 278 17.00 -9.50 21.89
CA GLU A 278 15.92 -8.71 22.47
C GLU A 278 14.75 -8.54 21.46
N ARG A 279 13.54 -8.16 21.91
CA ARG A 279 12.40 -7.89 21.03
C ARG A 279 12.45 -6.45 20.51
N MET A 280 12.66 -6.26 19.21
CA MET A 280 12.59 -4.96 18.54
C MET A 280 11.13 -4.48 18.39
N VAL A 281 10.22 -5.40 18.06
CA VAL A 281 8.77 -5.18 17.95
C VAL A 281 8.05 -6.17 18.86
N GLN A 282 6.97 -5.72 19.53
CA GLN A 282 6.16 -6.59 20.39
C GLN A 282 4.67 -6.27 20.24
N GLY A 283 3.97 -7.03 19.39
CA GLY A 283 2.52 -6.92 19.23
C GLY A 283 2.04 -5.54 18.76
N GLU A 284 2.86 -4.78 18.03
CA GLU A 284 2.43 -3.57 17.34
C GLU A 284 1.78 -3.96 16.01
N SER A 285 0.60 -3.42 15.73
CA SER A 285 -0.22 -3.75 14.57
C SER A 285 -0.83 -2.53 13.86
N LEU A 286 -0.59 -1.31 14.34
CA LEU A 286 -1.24 -0.09 13.84
C LEU A 286 -2.79 -0.20 13.77
N GLY A 287 -3.37 -1.15 14.50
CA GLY A 287 -4.80 -1.46 14.50
C GLY A 287 -5.30 -2.10 13.20
N VAL A 288 -4.45 -2.92 12.55
CA VAL A 288 -4.75 -3.83 11.43
C VAL A 288 -4.94 -5.24 11.99
N THR A 289 -5.82 -6.06 11.40
CA THR A 289 -6.15 -7.42 11.86
C THR A 289 -6.40 -8.36 10.67
N ILE A 290 -6.44 -9.67 10.93
CA ILE A 290 -6.71 -10.74 9.96
C ILE A 290 -8.14 -10.70 9.39
N ALA A 291 -9.08 -10.12 10.14
CA ALA A 291 -10.42 -9.85 9.63
C ALA A 291 -10.39 -8.61 8.73
N ALA A 292 -11.12 -8.65 7.60
CA ALA A 292 -11.45 -7.45 6.84
C ALA A 292 -11.91 -6.34 7.81
N PRO A 293 -11.34 -5.13 7.76
CA PRO A 293 -11.57 -4.09 8.78
C PRO A 293 -13.02 -3.78 9.16
N ALA A 294 -13.96 -3.87 8.22
CA ALA A 294 -15.41 -3.67 8.45
C ALA A 294 -16.08 -4.81 9.25
N HIS A 295 -15.34 -5.90 9.51
CA HIS A 295 -15.78 -7.09 10.23
C HIS A 295 -14.92 -7.38 11.47
N ALA A 296 -13.99 -6.48 11.82
CA ALA A 296 -13.11 -6.63 12.96
C ALA A 296 -13.88 -6.64 14.30
N THR A 297 -13.57 -7.62 15.14
CA THR A 297 -14.17 -7.80 16.48
C THR A 297 -13.16 -7.50 17.58
N ALA A 298 -13.63 -7.14 18.78
CA ALA A 298 -12.75 -6.83 19.92
C ALA A 298 -11.87 -8.00 20.38
N SER A 299 -12.18 -9.24 19.98
CA SER A 299 -11.38 -10.44 20.21
C SER A 299 -10.28 -10.68 19.18
N ASP A 300 -10.28 -9.95 18.06
CA ASP A 300 -9.33 -10.19 16.97
C ASP A 300 -7.93 -9.71 17.33
N ARG A 301 -6.93 -10.50 16.97
CA ARG A 301 -5.52 -10.17 17.19
C ARG A 301 -5.00 -9.31 16.05
N GLY A 302 -4.27 -8.26 16.40
CA GLY A 302 -3.65 -7.40 15.41
C GLY A 302 -2.55 -8.11 14.62
N LEU A 303 -2.50 -7.86 13.30
CA LEU A 303 -1.43 -8.33 12.42
C LEU A 303 -0.19 -7.49 12.67
N THR A 304 0.92 -8.14 13.05
CA THR A 304 2.06 -7.41 13.61
C THR A 304 2.96 -6.81 12.54
N LEU A 305 3.54 -5.64 12.82
CA LEU A 305 4.70 -5.14 12.07
C LEU A 305 5.86 -6.14 12.20
N HIS A 306 6.39 -6.59 11.07
CA HIS A 306 7.44 -7.60 11.03
C HIS A 306 8.20 -7.54 9.71
N GLN A 307 9.47 -7.94 9.73
CA GLN A 307 10.40 -8.05 8.60
C GLN A 307 10.66 -6.71 7.88
N GLY A 308 11.93 -6.48 7.55
CA GLY A 308 12.36 -5.29 6.85
C GLY A 308 13.53 -4.58 7.52
N GLY A 309 14.18 -3.71 6.77
CA GLY A 309 15.43 -3.09 7.18
C GLY A 309 15.31 -1.83 8.05
N MET A 310 16.41 -1.47 8.69
CA MET A 310 16.62 -0.18 9.35
C MET A 310 17.63 0.68 8.60
N VAL A 311 17.49 2.00 8.72
CA VAL A 311 18.35 3.00 8.08
C VAL A 311 18.48 4.24 8.96
N ASP A 312 19.62 4.92 8.85
CA ASP A 312 19.87 6.20 9.50
C ASP A 312 19.62 7.38 8.54
N THR A 313 19.50 8.56 9.11
CA THR A 313 19.39 9.84 8.39
C THR A 313 20.67 10.67 8.60
N PRO A 314 20.97 11.66 7.73
CA PRO A 314 22.06 12.61 7.96
C PRO A 314 22.01 13.37 9.30
N SER A 315 20.83 13.50 9.92
CA SER A 315 20.66 14.08 11.27
C SER A 315 20.96 13.11 12.42
N GLY A 316 21.21 11.83 12.13
CA GLY A 316 21.44 10.77 13.12
C GLY A 316 20.19 10.09 13.67
N GLN A 317 18.99 10.45 13.20
CA GLN A 317 17.77 9.69 13.50
C GLN A 317 17.80 8.32 12.81
N TRP A 318 17.25 7.30 13.47
CA TRP A 318 17.09 5.96 12.93
C TRP A 318 15.61 5.64 12.68
N TRP A 319 15.36 4.90 11.60
CA TRP A 319 14.03 4.52 11.14
C TRP A 319 14.05 3.08 10.61
N SER A 320 12.90 2.41 10.63
CA SER A 320 12.69 1.13 9.95
C SER A 320 11.64 1.26 8.87
N VAL A 321 11.90 0.66 7.70
CA VAL A 321 10.88 0.35 6.71
C VAL A 321 10.52 -1.12 6.91
N ILE A 322 9.37 -1.36 7.49
CA ILE A 322 8.93 -2.64 8.07
C ILE A 322 7.60 -3.05 7.43
N MET A 323 7.42 -4.32 7.08
CA MET A 323 6.19 -4.78 6.44
C MET A 323 5.10 -5.20 7.41
N GLN A 324 3.90 -5.40 6.87
CA GLN A 324 2.71 -5.83 7.57
C GLN A 324 1.75 -6.54 6.61
N ASP A 325 1.09 -7.59 7.10
CA ASP A 325 0.01 -8.26 6.38
C ASP A 325 -1.26 -7.39 6.37
N HIS A 326 -1.88 -7.17 5.21
CA HIS A 326 -3.10 -6.35 5.02
C HIS A 326 -4.22 -7.13 4.30
N GLY A 327 -4.37 -8.43 4.63
CA GLY A 327 -5.42 -9.26 4.05
C GLY A 327 -5.30 -9.35 2.53
N SER A 328 -6.43 -9.28 1.80
CA SER A 328 -6.42 -9.49 0.35
C SER A 328 -5.63 -8.45 -0.47
N ALA A 329 -5.26 -7.32 0.14
CA ALA A 329 -4.40 -6.31 -0.46
C ALA A 329 -2.91 -6.71 -0.52
N GLY A 330 -2.52 -7.80 0.13
CA GLY A 330 -1.13 -8.27 0.19
C GLY A 330 -0.38 -7.76 1.42
N ARG A 331 0.95 -7.64 1.30
CA ARG A 331 1.82 -7.15 2.37
C ARG A 331 2.27 -5.72 2.06
N MET A 332 2.03 -4.79 2.99
CA MET A 332 2.33 -3.36 2.82
C MET A 332 3.49 -2.93 3.70
N VAL A 333 4.14 -1.82 3.36
CA VAL A 333 5.25 -1.26 4.13
C VAL A 333 4.85 -0.05 4.95
N ALA A 334 5.37 0.02 6.18
CA ALA A 334 5.25 1.14 7.09
C ALA A 334 6.63 1.73 7.39
N LEU A 335 6.68 3.05 7.60
CA LEU A 335 7.83 3.76 8.15
C LEU A 335 7.61 3.98 9.65
N VAL A 336 8.54 3.53 10.48
CA VAL A 336 8.47 3.69 11.94
C VAL A 336 9.78 4.23 12.51
N PRO A 337 9.75 5.13 13.51
CA PRO A 337 10.95 5.63 14.16
C PRO A 337 11.61 4.51 14.99
N ILE A 338 12.93 4.59 15.15
CA ILE A 338 13.70 3.74 16.07
C ILE A 338 14.25 4.59 17.20
N THR A 339 14.04 4.14 18.44
CA THR A 339 14.73 4.65 19.62
C THR A 339 15.77 3.63 20.07
N TRP A 340 17.00 4.10 20.32
CA TRP A 340 18.06 3.28 20.89
C TRP A 340 17.92 3.21 22.42
N ASP A 341 17.63 2.03 22.97
CA ASP A 341 17.54 1.78 24.41
C ASP A 341 18.50 0.66 24.81
N ASN A 342 19.28 0.86 25.87
CA ASN A 342 20.29 -0.10 26.36
C ASN A 342 21.23 -0.66 25.26
N GLY A 343 21.46 0.12 24.21
CA GLY A 343 22.26 -0.24 23.03
C GLY A 343 21.57 -1.18 22.03
N PHE A 344 20.25 -1.31 22.07
CA PHE A 344 19.42 -2.01 21.09
C PHE A 344 18.55 -1.01 20.31
N PRO A 345 18.36 -1.20 18.99
CA PRO A 345 17.39 -0.44 18.21
C PRO A 345 15.99 -1.03 18.43
N LEU A 346 15.09 -0.27 19.06
CA LEU A 346 13.69 -0.65 19.28
C LEU A 346 12.79 0.27 18.46
N ILE A 347 11.69 -0.24 17.88
CA ILE A 347 10.73 0.67 17.23
C ILE A 347 10.07 1.58 18.27
N GLY A 348 9.60 2.74 17.81
CA GLY A 348 8.80 3.66 18.61
C GLY A 348 9.56 4.83 19.20
N LEU A 349 8.83 5.56 20.04
CA LEU A 349 9.28 6.78 20.70
C LEU A 349 9.58 6.51 22.19
N PRO A 350 10.43 7.30 22.87
CA PRO A 350 10.97 6.95 24.20
C PRO A 350 9.94 6.58 25.29
N GLY A 351 8.74 7.17 25.28
CA GLY A 351 7.68 6.87 26.27
C GLY A 351 6.76 5.69 25.92
N ASN A 352 6.93 5.12 24.72
CA ASN A 352 6.09 4.08 24.14
C ASN A 352 6.92 3.17 23.20
N LEU A 353 7.99 2.60 23.74
CA LEU A 353 8.91 1.70 23.02
C LEU A 353 8.21 0.39 22.59
N ARG A 354 8.68 -0.20 21.49
CA ARG A 354 8.12 -1.39 20.80
C ARG A 354 6.70 -1.17 20.25
N LYS A 355 6.27 0.09 20.13
CA LYS A 355 4.99 0.56 19.59
C LYS A 355 5.23 1.73 18.65
N ALA A 356 4.43 1.87 17.60
CA ALA A 356 4.66 2.85 16.54
C ALA A 356 3.47 3.79 16.33
N PRO A 357 3.70 5.10 16.08
CA PRO A 357 2.66 5.98 15.59
C PRO A 357 2.28 5.61 14.16
N ASN A 358 0.98 5.61 13.85
CA ASN A 358 0.52 5.50 12.46
C ASN A 358 0.87 6.78 11.68
N THR A 359 0.74 7.96 12.32
CA THR A 359 1.05 9.28 11.75
C THR A 359 2.08 9.99 12.61
N TRP A 360 3.15 10.50 12.01
CA TRP A 360 4.23 11.19 12.73
C TRP A 360 4.92 12.25 11.87
N ILE A 361 5.78 13.07 12.47
CA ILE A 361 6.60 14.04 11.74
C ILE A 361 7.52 13.32 10.75
N LYS A 362 7.75 13.92 9.58
CA LYS A 362 8.66 13.36 8.56
C LYS A 362 10.09 13.23 9.12
N PRO A 363 10.87 12.22 8.68
CA PRO A 363 12.29 12.09 9.02
C PRO A 363 13.10 13.34 8.69
N ASP A 364 14.04 13.70 9.54
CA ASP A 364 14.96 14.81 9.29
C ASP A 364 16.12 14.32 8.40
N THR A 365 15.88 14.28 7.09
CA THR A 365 16.88 13.87 6.09
C THR A 365 17.70 15.02 5.53
N GLY A 366 17.40 16.26 5.91
CA GLY A 366 17.90 17.47 5.24
C GLY A 366 17.21 17.82 3.92
N HIS A 367 16.25 17.00 3.46
CA HIS A 367 15.46 17.26 2.25
C HIS A 367 13.99 17.57 2.57
N THR A 368 13.40 18.43 1.75
CA THR A 368 11.94 18.62 1.70
C THR A 368 11.52 18.40 0.26
N GLN A 369 10.52 17.53 0.07
CA GLN A 369 9.88 17.26 -1.21
C GLN A 369 8.38 17.58 -1.07
N ASP A 370 7.77 18.04 -2.16
CA ASP A 370 6.31 18.13 -2.26
C ASP A 370 5.70 16.71 -2.21
N PRO A 371 4.46 16.55 -1.69
CA PRO A 371 3.77 15.27 -1.69
C PRO A 371 3.71 14.66 -3.09
N LYS A 372 4.20 13.42 -3.24
CA LYS A 372 4.22 12.68 -4.51
C LYS A 372 3.73 11.23 -4.29
N PRO A 373 2.79 10.73 -5.12
CA PRO A 373 2.41 9.32 -5.07
C PRO A 373 3.56 8.45 -5.57
N ALA A 374 3.78 7.30 -4.91
CA ALA A 374 4.83 6.36 -5.29
C ALA A 374 4.51 5.58 -6.58
N PHE A 375 3.22 5.51 -6.92
CA PHE A 375 2.66 4.76 -8.04
C PHE A 375 1.59 5.60 -8.72
N VAL A 376 1.57 5.58 -10.06
CA VAL A 376 0.48 6.12 -10.88
C VAL A 376 0.14 5.05 -11.91
N HIS A 377 -1.03 4.44 -11.78
CA HIS A 377 -1.40 3.18 -12.44
C HIS A 377 -1.97 3.33 -13.85
N ASN A 378 -2.50 4.52 -14.18
CA ASN A 378 -3.13 4.81 -15.45
C ASN A 378 -2.19 4.51 -16.63
N ASP A 379 -2.72 3.90 -17.68
CA ASP A 379 -2.00 3.65 -18.92
C ASP A 379 -2.99 3.65 -20.10
N ASN A 380 -2.80 4.60 -21.03
CA ASN A 380 -3.56 4.67 -22.28
C ASN A 380 -2.75 4.14 -23.48
N PHE A 381 -1.58 3.52 -23.24
CA PHE A 381 -0.75 2.83 -24.23
C PHE A 381 -0.22 3.68 -25.42
N ASP A 382 -0.55 4.97 -25.50
CA ASP A 382 -0.06 5.93 -26.51
C ASP A 382 1.47 6.09 -26.50
N GLY A 383 2.11 5.91 -25.34
CA GLY A 383 3.54 6.13 -25.15
C GLY A 383 4.47 5.14 -25.88
N GLY A 384 3.93 4.09 -26.51
CA GLY A 384 4.71 3.05 -27.19
C GLY A 384 5.58 2.18 -26.25
N LYS A 385 5.42 2.36 -24.95
CA LYS A 385 5.99 1.57 -23.85
C LYS A 385 4.92 1.42 -22.78
N LEU A 386 4.93 0.28 -22.08
CA LEU A 386 4.09 0.07 -20.91
C LEU A 386 4.49 1.04 -19.80
N ASN A 387 3.52 1.52 -19.04
CA ASN A 387 3.75 2.09 -17.71
C ASN A 387 4.66 1.15 -16.89
N PRO A 388 5.77 1.63 -16.31
CA PRO A 388 6.80 0.77 -15.73
C PRO A 388 6.36 0.05 -14.44
N HIS A 389 5.17 0.34 -13.91
CA HIS A 389 4.56 -0.40 -12.79
C HIS A 389 3.86 -1.70 -13.23
N TRP A 390 3.64 -1.91 -14.54
CA TRP A 390 3.12 -3.17 -15.06
C TRP A 390 4.12 -4.32 -14.85
N GLN A 391 3.60 -5.49 -14.46
CA GLN A 391 4.35 -6.73 -14.40
C GLN A 391 3.54 -7.88 -15.04
N TRP A 392 4.18 -8.65 -15.90
CA TRP A 392 3.67 -9.89 -16.43
C TRP A 392 3.59 -10.95 -15.33
N ASN A 393 2.48 -11.68 -15.30
CA ASN A 393 2.39 -12.95 -14.60
C ASN A 393 3.24 -13.98 -15.35
N HIS A 394 4.31 -14.47 -14.71
CA HIS A 394 5.35 -15.29 -15.34
C HIS A 394 6.08 -14.58 -16.49
N VAL A 395 7.00 -15.27 -17.17
CA VAL A 395 7.77 -14.71 -18.28
C VAL A 395 6.88 -14.62 -19.54
N PRO A 396 6.71 -13.42 -20.15
CA PRO A 396 5.90 -13.26 -21.34
C PRO A 396 6.57 -13.86 -22.58
N ASP A 397 5.75 -14.18 -23.59
CA ASP A 397 6.19 -14.32 -24.98
C ASP A 397 6.14 -12.93 -25.65
N ASP A 398 7.31 -12.32 -25.85
CA ASP A 398 7.46 -10.99 -26.43
C ASP A 398 7.09 -10.93 -27.93
N ALA A 399 6.84 -12.07 -28.59
CA ALA A 399 6.26 -12.12 -29.94
C ALA A 399 4.70 -12.17 -29.93
N LYS A 400 4.07 -12.07 -28.76
CA LYS A 400 2.61 -12.21 -28.56
C LYS A 400 1.95 -11.05 -27.83
N TRP A 401 2.66 -9.96 -27.61
CA TRP A 401 2.07 -8.67 -27.23
C TRP A 401 2.72 -7.55 -28.02
N SER A 402 2.03 -6.41 -28.17
CA SER A 402 2.56 -5.27 -28.90
C SER A 402 1.85 -3.96 -28.55
N LEU A 403 2.61 -2.86 -28.56
CA LEU A 403 2.10 -1.48 -28.51
C LEU A 403 2.28 -0.73 -29.86
N THR A 404 2.78 -1.41 -30.90
CA THR A 404 3.25 -0.79 -32.15
C THR A 404 2.59 -1.34 -33.42
N GLU A 405 2.09 -2.59 -33.40
CA GLU A 405 1.24 -3.18 -34.45
C GLU A 405 -0.03 -2.35 -34.70
N LYS A 406 -0.56 -1.76 -33.62
CA LYS A 406 -1.59 -0.72 -33.64
C LYS A 406 -1.22 0.28 -32.53
N PRO A 407 -0.68 1.46 -32.86
CA PRO A 407 -0.35 2.48 -31.87
C PRO A 407 -1.58 2.91 -31.06
N GLY A 408 -1.38 3.26 -29.79
CA GLY A 408 -2.44 3.67 -28.88
C GLY A 408 -3.27 2.52 -28.28
N VAL A 409 -2.86 1.25 -28.43
CA VAL A 409 -3.47 0.13 -27.71
C VAL A 409 -2.42 -0.91 -27.30
N LEU A 410 -2.69 -1.65 -26.22
CA LEU A 410 -2.03 -2.91 -25.94
C LEU A 410 -2.73 -4.04 -26.70
N ARG A 411 -2.09 -4.59 -27.73
CA ARG A 411 -2.54 -5.81 -28.42
C ARG A 411 -1.98 -7.05 -27.75
N LEU A 412 -2.85 -8.00 -27.38
CA LEU A 412 -2.47 -9.34 -26.92
C LEU A 412 -2.93 -10.39 -27.95
N HIS A 413 -2.00 -11.19 -28.47
CA HIS A 413 -2.29 -12.35 -29.33
C HIS A 413 -2.47 -13.60 -28.47
N SER A 414 -3.58 -14.33 -28.63
CA SER A 414 -3.88 -15.45 -27.73
C SER A 414 -2.95 -16.64 -27.92
N LEU A 415 -2.44 -17.14 -26.80
CA LEU A 415 -1.72 -18.40 -26.69
C LEU A 415 -2.67 -19.51 -26.16
N PRO A 416 -2.32 -20.80 -26.37
CA PRO A 416 -3.10 -21.90 -25.80
C PRO A 416 -3.10 -21.85 -24.27
N ALA A 417 -4.28 -21.88 -23.66
CA ALA A 417 -4.43 -22.12 -22.22
C ALA A 417 -5.78 -22.79 -21.92
N ASN A 418 -5.86 -23.52 -20.80
CA ASN A 418 -7.10 -24.16 -20.38
C ASN A 418 -8.02 -23.16 -19.67
N ASP A 419 -7.41 -22.21 -18.95
CA ASP A 419 -8.07 -21.23 -18.11
C ASP A 419 -7.20 -19.96 -17.95
N PHE A 420 -7.72 -18.95 -17.25
CA PHE A 420 -6.97 -17.73 -16.93
C PHE A 420 -5.69 -18.02 -16.12
N TYR A 421 -5.71 -19.00 -15.21
CA TYR A 421 -4.54 -19.28 -14.34
C TYR A 421 -3.35 -19.86 -15.11
N SER A 422 -3.60 -20.44 -16.28
CA SER A 422 -2.59 -20.92 -17.24
C SER A 422 -2.36 -19.96 -18.43
N ALA A 423 -2.98 -18.77 -18.44
CA ALA A 423 -2.87 -17.81 -19.53
C ALA A 423 -1.56 -17.01 -19.48
N ARG A 424 -0.62 -17.36 -20.38
CA ARG A 424 0.56 -16.55 -20.69
C ARG A 424 0.18 -15.16 -21.18
N ASN A 425 1.10 -14.20 -21.02
CA ASN A 425 0.91 -12.79 -21.34
C ASN A 425 -0.30 -12.15 -20.62
N SER A 426 -0.60 -12.63 -19.40
CA SER A 426 -1.46 -11.89 -18.48
C SER A 426 -0.65 -10.72 -17.89
N LEU A 427 -1.06 -9.48 -18.19
CA LEU A 427 -0.39 -8.27 -17.76
C LEU A 427 -1.05 -7.74 -16.49
N CYS A 428 -0.28 -7.61 -15.40
CA CYS A 428 -0.82 -7.33 -14.06
C CYS A 428 -0.26 -6.05 -13.44
N GLN A 429 -1.08 -5.41 -12.63
CA GLN A 429 -0.67 -4.34 -11.72
C GLN A 429 -0.97 -4.72 -10.27
N ARG A 430 -0.65 -3.83 -9.33
CA ARG A 430 -1.14 -3.90 -7.95
C ARG A 430 -2.30 -2.91 -7.81
N PRO A 431 -3.39 -3.27 -7.11
CA PRO A 431 -4.48 -2.35 -6.85
C PRO A 431 -4.14 -1.47 -5.63
N PRO A 432 -4.22 -0.14 -5.72
CA PRO A 432 -4.13 0.72 -4.54
C PRO A 432 -5.34 0.52 -3.60
N GLY A 433 -5.11 0.71 -2.31
CA GLY A 433 -6.14 0.70 -1.26
C GLY A 433 -6.44 2.08 -0.67
N PRO A 434 -7.45 2.20 0.22
CA PRO A 434 -8.35 1.13 0.68
C PRO A 434 -9.42 0.74 -0.35
N GLU A 435 -9.59 1.54 -1.39
CA GLU A 435 -10.52 1.34 -2.49
C GLU A 435 -9.88 1.72 -3.82
N SER A 436 -10.06 0.87 -4.83
CA SER A 436 -9.65 1.14 -6.20
C SER A 436 -10.70 0.66 -7.20
N ILE A 437 -10.94 1.46 -8.24
CA ILE A 437 -11.85 1.14 -9.33
C ILE A 437 -11.03 1.13 -10.62
N MET A 438 -10.75 -0.08 -11.12
CA MET A 438 -9.96 -0.30 -12.32
C MET A 438 -10.89 -0.52 -13.50
N THR A 439 -10.72 0.25 -14.58
CA THR A 439 -11.53 0.18 -15.81
C THR A 439 -10.61 0.05 -17.02
N VAL A 440 -11.01 -0.70 -18.05
CA VAL A 440 -10.28 -0.84 -19.32
C VAL A 440 -11.26 -0.94 -20.49
N GLU A 441 -10.93 -0.33 -21.63
CA GLU A 441 -11.61 -0.58 -22.91
C GLU A 441 -11.05 -1.86 -23.55
N LEU A 442 -11.92 -2.68 -24.12
CA LEU A 442 -11.59 -3.91 -24.84
C LEU A 442 -12.22 -3.89 -26.23
N ASP A 443 -11.42 -4.10 -27.28
CA ASP A 443 -11.88 -4.33 -28.66
C ASP A 443 -11.65 -5.80 -29.03
N THR A 444 -12.76 -6.49 -29.31
CA THR A 444 -12.84 -7.95 -29.55
C THR A 444 -12.89 -8.32 -31.05
N SER A 445 -12.74 -7.33 -31.94
CA SER A 445 -12.82 -7.53 -33.39
C SER A 445 -11.83 -8.58 -33.93
N GLY A 446 -10.64 -8.68 -33.32
CA GLY A 446 -9.60 -9.64 -33.66
C GLY A 446 -9.75 -11.06 -33.11
N MET A 447 -10.69 -11.31 -32.21
CA MET A 447 -10.85 -12.62 -31.56
C MET A 447 -11.39 -13.66 -32.55
N VAL A 448 -11.01 -14.93 -32.38
CA VAL A 448 -11.52 -16.09 -33.13
C VAL A 448 -12.19 -17.11 -32.21
N ALA A 449 -12.75 -18.19 -32.76
CA ALA A 449 -13.35 -19.25 -31.96
C ALA A 449 -12.31 -19.92 -31.03
N GLY A 450 -12.68 -20.05 -29.75
CA GLY A 450 -11.84 -20.53 -28.67
C GLY A 450 -11.23 -19.41 -27.79
N ASP A 451 -11.24 -18.15 -28.25
CA ASP A 451 -10.63 -17.04 -27.52
C ASP A 451 -11.47 -16.59 -26.31
N THR A 452 -10.78 -16.26 -25.21
CA THR A 452 -11.32 -15.57 -24.03
C THR A 452 -10.40 -14.40 -23.67
N ALA A 453 -10.94 -13.18 -23.65
CA ALA A 453 -10.22 -11.95 -23.31
C ALA A 453 -10.96 -11.15 -22.23
N GLY A 454 -10.24 -10.53 -21.29
CA GLY A 454 -10.90 -9.73 -20.26
C GLY A 454 -10.01 -9.14 -19.17
N LEU A 455 -10.67 -8.79 -18.06
CA LEU A 455 -10.09 -8.22 -16.84
C LEU A 455 -10.33 -9.19 -15.67
N ALA A 456 -9.25 -9.62 -15.03
CA ALA A 456 -9.24 -10.58 -13.93
C ALA A 456 -8.69 -9.99 -12.63
N LEU A 457 -8.92 -10.67 -11.52
CA LEU A 457 -8.12 -10.60 -10.30
C LEU A 457 -7.35 -11.91 -10.15
N LEU A 458 -6.03 -11.84 -10.30
CA LEU A 458 -5.11 -12.95 -10.05
C LEU A 458 -4.98 -13.17 -8.54
N SER A 459 -5.48 -14.32 -8.06
CA SER A 459 -5.29 -14.87 -6.70
C SER A 459 -5.74 -16.35 -6.69
N SER A 460 -5.99 -16.94 -5.52
CA SER A 460 -6.51 -18.30 -5.34
C SER A 460 -7.55 -18.34 -4.20
N PRO A 461 -8.85 -18.14 -4.48
CA PRO A 461 -9.50 -18.12 -5.79
C PRO A 461 -9.17 -16.87 -6.64
N TYR A 462 -9.26 -17.03 -7.96
CA TYR A 462 -9.29 -15.93 -8.93
C TYR A 462 -10.73 -15.69 -9.44
N ALA A 463 -10.96 -14.51 -10.01
CA ALA A 463 -12.21 -14.19 -10.71
C ALA A 463 -11.93 -13.30 -11.92
N TRP A 464 -12.81 -13.32 -12.92
CA TRP A 464 -12.69 -12.47 -14.10
C TRP A 464 -14.03 -12.10 -14.70
N ILE A 465 -14.05 -10.98 -15.42
CA ILE A 465 -15.10 -10.61 -16.38
C ILE A 465 -14.46 -10.45 -17.76
N GLY A 466 -15.11 -10.96 -18.80
CA GLY A 466 -14.49 -11.01 -20.12
C GLY A 466 -15.42 -11.55 -21.20
N VAL A 467 -14.98 -11.42 -22.44
CA VAL A 467 -15.68 -11.92 -23.62
C VAL A 467 -15.12 -13.29 -23.97
N VAL A 468 -16.03 -14.24 -24.24
CA VAL A 468 -15.74 -15.61 -24.70
C VAL A 468 -16.33 -15.77 -26.10
N LYS A 469 -15.50 -16.16 -27.07
CA LYS A 469 -15.90 -16.40 -28.45
C LYS A 469 -15.81 -17.88 -28.79
N THR A 470 -16.94 -18.50 -29.11
CA THR A 470 -17.04 -19.92 -29.50
C THR A 470 -17.34 -20.03 -31.00
N GLY A 471 -17.50 -21.26 -31.51
CA GLY A 471 -18.04 -21.47 -32.85
C GLY A 471 -19.54 -21.15 -32.97
N GLU A 472 -20.25 -21.02 -31.85
CA GLU A 472 -21.70 -20.77 -31.79
C GLU A 472 -22.03 -19.28 -31.64
N GLY A 473 -21.12 -18.47 -31.08
CA GLY A 473 -21.34 -17.05 -30.89
C GLY A 473 -20.27 -16.36 -30.04
N THR A 474 -20.55 -15.11 -29.68
CA THR A 474 -19.71 -14.32 -28.76
C THR A 474 -20.57 -13.93 -27.55
N THR A 475 -20.04 -14.16 -26.35
CA THR A 475 -20.77 -13.96 -25.09
C THR A 475 -19.93 -13.17 -24.11
N LEU A 476 -20.55 -12.32 -23.30
CA LEU A 476 -19.91 -11.72 -22.13
C LEU A 476 -20.16 -12.64 -20.94
N GLN A 477 -19.10 -12.95 -20.19
CA GLN A 477 -19.16 -13.85 -19.04
C GLN A 477 -18.43 -13.27 -17.83
N MET A 478 -18.87 -13.70 -16.64
CA MET A 478 -18.12 -13.56 -15.40
C MET A 478 -17.91 -14.94 -14.77
N TYR A 479 -16.66 -15.23 -14.40
CA TYR A 479 -16.25 -16.46 -13.74
C TYR A 479 -15.62 -16.17 -12.38
N SER A 480 -15.71 -17.14 -11.49
CA SER A 480 -14.99 -17.16 -10.22
C SER A 480 -14.55 -18.60 -9.98
N SER A 481 -13.25 -18.82 -9.80
CA SER A 481 -12.75 -20.16 -9.45
C SER A 481 -13.26 -20.53 -8.05
N PRO A 482 -13.51 -21.82 -7.76
CA PRO A 482 -13.89 -22.25 -6.42
C PRO A 482 -12.87 -21.82 -5.37
N GLY A 483 -13.36 -21.35 -4.22
CA GLY A 483 -12.53 -20.99 -3.09
C GLY A 483 -12.02 -22.21 -2.31
N ARG A 484 -11.00 -21.97 -1.48
CA ARG A 484 -10.70 -22.77 -0.29
C ARG A 484 -11.22 -22.00 0.93
N GLU A 485 -11.57 -22.70 2.00
CA GLU A 485 -12.03 -22.06 3.24
C GLU A 485 -11.04 -21.00 3.77
N ARG A 486 -11.57 -19.93 4.38
CA ARG A 486 -10.81 -18.76 4.83
C ARG A 486 -9.68 -19.13 5.80
N GLY A 487 -8.47 -18.60 5.54
CA GLY A 487 -7.34 -18.58 6.47
C GLY A 487 -6.05 -19.20 5.90
N PHE A 488 -5.04 -19.36 6.77
CA PHE A 488 -3.82 -20.13 6.49
C PHE A 488 -4.16 -21.63 6.34
N ALA A 489 -4.78 -21.99 5.21
CA ALA A 489 -5.42 -23.28 5.03
C ALA A 489 -4.42 -24.43 5.12
N ARG A 490 -4.69 -25.38 6.03
CA ARG A 490 -3.95 -26.64 6.11
C ARG A 490 -4.10 -27.44 4.82
N PRO A 491 -3.09 -28.24 4.41
CA PRO A 491 -3.26 -29.19 3.32
C PRO A 491 -4.47 -30.10 3.57
N GLY A 492 -5.43 -30.12 2.64
CA GLY A 492 -6.62 -30.98 2.70
C GLY A 492 -7.96 -30.32 3.02
N ALA A 493 -8.04 -28.99 3.16
CA ALA A 493 -9.33 -28.30 3.24
C ALA A 493 -10.18 -28.52 1.97
N ALA A 494 -11.50 -28.65 2.13
CA ALA A 494 -12.41 -28.86 1.01
C ALA A 494 -12.49 -27.61 0.13
N THR A 495 -12.39 -27.79 -1.19
CA THR A 495 -12.72 -26.75 -2.18
C THR A 495 -14.22 -26.71 -2.37
N GLU A 496 -14.80 -25.52 -2.47
CA GLU A 496 -16.18 -25.40 -2.95
C GLU A 496 -16.33 -25.94 -4.39
N PRO A 497 -17.52 -26.35 -4.85
CA PRO A 497 -17.73 -26.71 -6.24
C PRO A 497 -17.59 -25.49 -7.15
N ALA A 498 -16.91 -25.65 -8.30
CA ALA A 498 -16.86 -24.60 -9.31
C ALA A 498 -18.26 -24.30 -9.85
N SER A 499 -18.73 -23.07 -9.69
CA SER A 499 -19.95 -22.60 -10.36
C SER A 499 -19.68 -22.40 -11.86
N PRO A 500 -20.61 -22.74 -12.76
CA PRO A 500 -20.49 -22.39 -14.18
C PRO A 500 -20.40 -20.87 -14.33
N PRO A 501 -19.76 -20.32 -15.39
CA PRO A 501 -19.73 -18.87 -15.63
C PRO A 501 -21.14 -18.26 -15.69
N ALA A 502 -21.31 -17.04 -15.18
CA ALA A 502 -22.51 -16.26 -15.41
C ALA A 502 -22.42 -15.62 -16.80
N VAL A 503 -23.43 -15.81 -17.63
CA VAL A 503 -23.48 -15.29 -19.01
C VAL A 503 -24.44 -14.10 -19.05
N SER A 504 -24.02 -13.00 -19.67
CA SER A 504 -24.89 -11.85 -19.93
C SER A 504 -26.08 -12.25 -20.81
N GLN A 505 -27.27 -11.76 -20.48
CA GLN A 505 -28.47 -11.90 -21.34
C GLN A 505 -28.36 -11.06 -22.62
N THR A 506 -27.48 -10.07 -22.64
CA THR A 506 -27.20 -9.20 -23.79
C THR A 506 -25.89 -9.61 -24.44
N ALA A 507 -25.90 -9.83 -25.75
CA ALA A 507 -24.69 -10.07 -26.52
C ALA A 507 -23.75 -8.83 -26.42
N PRO A 508 -22.44 -9.01 -26.18
CA PRO A 508 -21.54 -7.89 -26.07
C PRO A 508 -21.37 -7.14 -27.41
N PRO A 509 -21.29 -5.80 -27.40
CA PRO A 509 -20.73 -5.07 -28.53
C PRO A 509 -19.26 -5.43 -28.75
N GLN A 510 -18.74 -5.17 -29.95
CA GLN A 510 -17.32 -5.47 -30.28
C GLN A 510 -16.34 -4.68 -29.42
N ARG A 511 -16.70 -3.43 -29.08
CA ARG A 511 -16.01 -2.59 -28.10
C ARG A 511 -16.87 -2.44 -26.86
N LEU A 512 -16.27 -2.65 -25.70
CA LEU A 512 -16.91 -2.55 -24.39
C LEU A 512 -15.89 -2.17 -23.33
N TRP A 513 -16.36 -1.71 -22.18
CA TRP A 513 -15.53 -1.43 -21.02
C TRP A 513 -15.74 -2.50 -19.96
N LEU A 514 -14.65 -2.98 -19.37
CA LEU A 514 -14.64 -3.91 -18.26
C LEU A 514 -14.12 -3.20 -17.02
N ARG A 515 -14.74 -3.45 -15.87
CA ARG A 515 -14.43 -2.79 -14.60
C ARG A 515 -14.41 -3.78 -13.44
N VAL A 516 -13.44 -3.63 -12.56
CA VAL A 516 -13.43 -4.23 -11.23
C VAL A 516 -13.27 -3.14 -10.17
N ALA A 517 -14.15 -3.12 -9.18
CA ALA A 517 -14.08 -2.21 -8.03
C ALA A 517 -13.72 -3.03 -6.78
N CYS A 518 -12.55 -2.79 -6.21
CA CYS A 518 -12.02 -3.49 -5.04
C CYS A 518 -12.15 -2.61 -3.79
N ASN A 519 -12.63 -3.20 -2.69
CA ASN A 519 -12.68 -2.57 -1.37
C ASN A 519 -12.00 -3.49 -0.35
N PHE A 520 -10.86 -3.04 0.17
CA PHE A 520 -10.01 -3.80 1.10
C PHE A 520 -10.42 -3.66 2.57
N ASP A 521 -11.34 -2.76 2.90
CA ASP A 521 -11.98 -2.75 4.23
C ASP A 521 -13.00 -3.89 4.39
N THR A 522 -13.52 -4.43 3.27
CA THR A 522 -14.54 -5.50 3.24
C THR A 522 -14.07 -6.80 2.56
N ASP A 523 -12.86 -6.80 2.00
CA ASP A 523 -12.33 -7.85 1.11
C ASP A 523 -13.32 -8.21 -0.03
N GLN A 524 -14.03 -7.24 -0.61
CA GLN A 524 -14.97 -7.48 -1.72
C GLN A 524 -14.53 -6.82 -3.03
N ALA A 525 -14.76 -7.53 -4.14
CA ALA A 525 -14.62 -7.01 -5.50
C ALA A 525 -15.93 -7.09 -6.27
N VAL A 526 -16.32 -6.01 -6.95
CA VAL A 526 -17.48 -5.99 -7.86
C VAL A 526 -16.99 -5.91 -9.30
N PHE A 527 -17.27 -6.96 -10.08
CA PHE A 527 -17.00 -6.99 -11.51
C PHE A 527 -18.23 -6.49 -12.28
N SER A 528 -18.01 -5.58 -13.23
CA SER A 528 -19.06 -4.95 -14.04
C SER A 528 -18.56 -4.60 -15.44
N TRP A 529 -19.48 -4.35 -16.35
CA TRP A 529 -19.17 -3.98 -17.74
C TRP A 529 -20.06 -2.85 -18.23
N SER A 530 -19.63 -2.15 -19.26
CA SER A 530 -20.42 -1.11 -19.93
C SER A 530 -20.31 -1.20 -21.45
N ALA A 531 -21.40 -0.88 -22.16
CA ALA A 531 -21.44 -0.77 -23.62
C ALA A 531 -21.03 0.62 -24.14
N ASP A 532 -20.96 1.63 -23.27
CA ASP A 532 -20.73 3.04 -23.64
C ASP A 532 -19.66 3.75 -22.78
N GLY A 533 -19.08 3.04 -21.81
CA GLY A 533 -18.06 3.54 -20.89
C GLY A 533 -18.61 4.34 -19.72
N ARG A 534 -19.94 4.40 -19.53
CA ARG A 534 -20.61 5.21 -18.51
C ARG A 534 -21.46 4.38 -17.59
N ASP A 535 -22.40 3.63 -18.15
CA ASP A 535 -23.35 2.84 -17.36
C ASP A 535 -22.80 1.42 -17.17
N PHE A 536 -22.35 1.12 -15.94
CA PHE A 536 -21.73 -0.16 -15.58
C PHE A 536 -22.72 -1.12 -14.91
N THR A 537 -22.88 -2.30 -15.49
CA THR A 537 -23.79 -3.37 -15.01
C THR A 537 -22.99 -4.54 -14.44
N PRO A 538 -23.24 -4.99 -13.19
CA PRO A 538 -22.62 -6.18 -12.63
C PRO A 538 -23.26 -7.47 -13.18
N LEU A 539 -22.48 -8.55 -13.29
CA LEU A 539 -22.98 -9.88 -13.72
C LEU A 539 -23.22 -10.86 -12.56
N ARG A 540 -22.70 -10.56 -11.36
CA ARG A 540 -22.87 -11.36 -10.14
C ARG A 540 -22.89 -10.46 -8.90
N PRO A 541 -23.28 -10.99 -7.73
CA PRO A 541 -22.92 -10.42 -6.43
C PRO A 541 -21.39 -10.24 -6.27
N PRO A 542 -20.94 -9.48 -5.27
CA PRO A 542 -19.52 -9.27 -5.00
C PRO A 542 -18.73 -10.58 -4.82
N PHE A 543 -17.51 -10.59 -5.33
CA PHE A 543 -16.52 -11.66 -5.13
C PHE A 543 -15.70 -11.36 -3.89
N THR A 544 -15.61 -12.32 -2.96
CA THR A 544 -14.72 -12.19 -1.79
C THR A 544 -13.27 -12.43 -2.18
N MET A 545 -12.46 -11.39 -2.03
CA MET A 545 -11.02 -11.39 -2.19
C MET A 545 -10.35 -12.08 -0.98
N THR A 546 -9.19 -12.70 -1.17
CA THR A 546 -8.44 -13.35 -0.08
C THR A 546 -6.93 -13.27 -0.29
N PHE A 547 -6.18 -13.15 0.80
CA PHE A 547 -4.75 -13.49 0.82
C PHE A 547 -4.57 -15.00 0.83
N GLN A 548 -3.53 -15.50 0.18
CA GLN A 548 -3.30 -16.93 0.01
C GLN A 548 -1.83 -17.24 -0.32
N LEU A 549 -1.40 -18.44 0.06
CA LEU A 549 0.00 -18.87 -0.08
C LEU A 549 0.32 -19.56 -1.42
N THR A 550 -0.64 -19.63 -2.35
CA THR A 550 -0.46 -20.25 -3.67
C THR A 550 0.33 -19.31 -4.59
N THR A 551 -0.06 -18.03 -4.69
CA THR A 551 0.76 -17.00 -5.34
C THR A 551 1.68 -16.27 -4.35
N PHE A 552 1.35 -16.35 -3.04
CA PHE A 552 1.99 -15.62 -1.95
C PHE A 552 1.95 -14.09 -2.14
N GLN A 553 0.81 -13.61 -2.66
CA GLN A 553 0.58 -12.19 -3.00
C GLN A 553 -0.89 -11.84 -2.71
N GLY A 554 -1.15 -10.55 -2.51
CA GLY A 554 -2.47 -9.94 -2.61
C GLY A 554 -3.05 -10.07 -4.02
N VAL A 555 -4.33 -9.70 -4.14
CA VAL A 555 -5.02 -9.77 -5.44
C VAL A 555 -4.40 -8.77 -6.42
N ARG A 556 -4.22 -9.19 -7.68
CA ARG A 556 -3.65 -8.33 -8.72
C ARG A 556 -4.60 -8.20 -9.92
N PRO A 557 -5.05 -6.99 -10.32
CA PRO A 557 -5.78 -6.81 -11.57
C PRO A 557 -4.92 -7.28 -12.75
N ALA A 558 -5.53 -7.99 -13.70
CA ALA A 558 -4.83 -8.57 -14.84
C ALA A 558 -5.61 -8.42 -16.15
N LEU A 559 -4.97 -7.87 -17.17
CA LEU A 559 -5.43 -7.92 -18.56
C LEU A 559 -4.95 -9.23 -19.19
N PHE A 560 -5.85 -9.99 -19.82
CA PHE A 560 -5.50 -11.33 -20.32
C PHE A 560 -6.19 -11.70 -21.63
N HIS A 561 -5.55 -12.56 -22.42
CA HIS A 561 -6.14 -13.14 -23.63
C HIS A 561 -5.56 -14.54 -23.91
N TYR A 562 -6.40 -15.58 -23.99
CA TYR A 562 -5.98 -16.95 -24.29
C TYR A 562 -6.98 -17.70 -25.18
N ASN A 563 -6.53 -18.79 -25.81
CA ASN A 563 -7.36 -19.66 -26.65
C ASN A 563 -7.48 -21.07 -26.06
N THR A 564 -8.71 -21.59 -25.98
CA THR A 564 -9.04 -22.89 -25.39
C THR A 564 -8.91 -24.07 -26.35
N SER A 565 -8.65 -23.86 -27.65
CA SER A 565 -8.60 -24.93 -28.66
C SER A 565 -7.25 -25.67 -28.76
N GLY A 566 -6.32 -25.43 -27.83
CA GLY A 566 -4.99 -26.06 -27.79
C GLY A 566 -3.99 -25.51 -28.81
N ARG A 567 -4.30 -24.39 -29.46
CA ARG A 567 -3.48 -23.69 -30.46
C ARG A 567 -3.63 -22.17 -30.30
N PRO A 568 -2.67 -21.35 -30.78
CA PRO A 568 -2.83 -19.89 -30.81
C PRO A 568 -4.10 -19.47 -31.58
N GLY A 569 -4.73 -18.39 -31.13
CA GLY A 569 -5.97 -17.86 -31.70
C GLY A 569 -5.78 -16.52 -32.40
N GLY A 570 -6.68 -15.57 -32.10
CA GLY A 570 -6.68 -14.22 -32.67
C GLY A 570 -5.96 -13.21 -31.78
N TYR A 571 -6.45 -11.97 -31.79
CA TYR A 571 -5.97 -10.90 -30.92
C TYR A 571 -7.11 -10.14 -30.23
N ALA A 572 -6.78 -9.50 -29.12
CA ALA A 572 -7.63 -8.56 -28.41
C ALA A 572 -6.83 -7.27 -28.17
N ASP A 573 -7.46 -6.12 -28.38
CA ASP A 573 -6.85 -4.82 -28.11
C ASP A 573 -7.42 -4.24 -26.81
N PHE A 574 -6.54 -3.81 -25.91
CA PHE A 574 -6.87 -3.12 -24.67
C PHE A 574 -6.45 -1.65 -24.76
N ASP A 575 -7.30 -0.75 -24.28
CA ASP A 575 -7.08 0.70 -24.33
C ASP A 575 -7.58 1.35 -23.03
N ASN A 576 -7.12 2.57 -22.73
CA ASN A 576 -7.59 3.44 -21.65
C ASN A 576 -7.74 2.71 -20.30
N TYR A 577 -6.66 2.09 -19.82
CA TYR A 577 -6.64 1.51 -18.47
C TYR A 577 -6.58 2.64 -17.43
N THR A 578 -7.66 2.80 -16.66
CA THR A 578 -7.77 3.81 -15.61
C THR A 578 -7.97 3.19 -14.24
N VAL A 579 -7.31 3.77 -13.23
CA VAL A 579 -7.50 3.46 -11.82
C VAL A 579 -7.99 4.72 -11.11
N GLU A 580 -9.21 4.66 -10.60
CA GLU A 580 -9.75 5.66 -9.69
C GLU A 580 -9.50 5.21 -8.25
N GLU A 581 -9.03 6.10 -7.38
CA GLU A 581 -8.81 5.86 -5.95
C GLU A 581 -9.76 6.77 -5.12
N PRO A 582 -11.02 6.37 -4.89
CA PRO A 582 -12.02 7.20 -4.20
C PRO A 582 -11.58 7.68 -2.81
N ARG A 583 -10.62 6.99 -2.19
CA ARG A 583 -10.09 7.25 -0.85
C ARG A 583 -8.56 7.43 -0.83
N ALA A 584 -7.97 7.98 -1.90
CA ALA A 584 -6.54 8.30 -2.01
C ALA A 584 -5.98 9.16 -0.84
N ARG A 585 -6.82 9.99 -0.22
CA ARG A 585 -6.47 10.80 0.98
C ARG A 585 -7.09 10.25 2.27
N GLY A 586 -7.53 9.00 2.30
CA GLY A 586 -8.32 8.42 3.39
C GLY A 586 -9.75 8.99 3.46
N ILE A 587 -10.53 8.58 4.46
CA ILE A 587 -11.90 9.10 4.68
C ILE A 587 -11.84 10.51 5.30
N GLU A 588 -11.01 10.70 6.33
CA GLU A 588 -10.87 11.95 7.09
C GLU A 588 -9.41 12.18 7.51
N ARG A 589 -8.55 12.69 6.62
CA ARG A 589 -7.16 13.07 6.97
C ARG A 589 -6.98 14.53 7.41
N GLU A 590 -7.93 15.40 7.10
CA GLU A 590 -7.81 16.83 7.41
C GLU A 590 -8.01 17.07 8.90
N ILE A 591 -6.96 17.59 9.55
CA ILE A 591 -7.04 18.03 10.94
C ILE A 591 -8.04 19.21 11.01
N PRO A 592 -9.04 19.19 11.91
CA PRO A 592 -10.08 20.23 12.00
C PRO A 592 -9.61 21.56 12.61
N VAL A 593 -8.43 22.04 12.20
CA VAL A 593 -7.82 23.31 12.63
C VAL A 593 -8.82 24.47 12.56
N GLY A 594 -8.91 25.22 13.66
CA GLY A 594 -9.78 26.37 13.81
C GLY A 594 -11.27 26.05 14.02
N LYS A 595 -11.70 24.81 13.76
CA LYS A 595 -13.07 24.35 14.01
C LYS A 595 -13.26 24.03 15.50
N THR A 596 -14.51 24.04 15.93
CA THR A 596 -14.94 23.50 17.22
C THR A 596 -15.60 22.14 16.99
N ILE A 597 -15.11 21.11 17.67
CA ILE A 597 -15.49 19.70 17.48
C ILE A 597 -15.97 19.05 18.77
N THR A 598 -16.60 17.88 18.65
CA THR A 598 -16.95 17.01 19.79
C THR A 598 -16.38 15.62 19.58
N LEU A 599 -15.39 15.26 20.41
CA LEU A 599 -14.68 13.99 20.31
C LEU A 599 -15.55 12.86 20.87
N THR A 600 -16.01 11.98 19.97
CA THR A 600 -16.89 10.84 20.26
C THR A 600 -16.09 9.54 20.20
N SER A 601 -16.07 8.80 21.31
CA SER A 601 -15.44 7.49 21.46
C SER A 601 -15.98 6.49 20.43
N GLY A 602 -15.09 5.94 19.60
CA GLY A 602 -15.40 4.85 18.66
C GLY A 602 -15.79 3.54 19.36
N ALA A 603 -15.50 3.42 20.66
CA ALA A 603 -15.80 2.23 21.45
C ALA A 603 -17.30 2.09 21.75
N ASP A 604 -17.87 3.13 22.37
CA ASP A 604 -19.19 3.12 23.02
C ASP A 604 -20.08 4.32 22.66
N GLY A 605 -19.58 5.28 21.86
CA GLY A 605 -20.30 6.51 21.54
C GLY A 605 -20.33 7.53 22.69
N SER A 606 -19.58 7.32 23.78
CA SER A 606 -19.39 8.34 24.81
C SER A 606 -18.62 9.55 24.26
N VAL A 607 -18.92 10.75 24.74
CA VAL A 607 -18.27 11.98 24.32
C VAL A 607 -17.29 12.48 25.38
N LEU A 608 -16.18 13.08 24.95
CA LEU A 608 -15.26 13.77 25.86
C LEU A 608 -15.93 15.06 26.37
N ALA A 609 -15.84 15.30 27.68
CA ALA A 609 -16.45 16.44 28.35
C ALA A 609 -15.54 17.01 29.45
N VAL A 610 -15.69 18.29 29.73
CA VAL A 610 -15.05 18.96 30.88
C VAL A 610 -15.87 18.74 32.15
N ASP A 611 -15.27 18.14 33.18
CA ASP A 611 -15.83 18.22 34.53
C ASP A 611 -15.44 19.57 35.16
N SER A 612 -16.35 20.52 35.11
CA SER A 612 -16.17 21.87 35.65
C SER A 612 -16.04 21.95 37.18
N ARG A 613 -16.31 20.87 37.92
CA ARG A 613 -16.13 20.83 39.38
C ARG A 613 -14.73 20.37 39.77
N ASN A 614 -14.22 19.34 39.10
CA ASN A 614 -12.91 18.75 39.37
C ASN A 614 -11.80 19.31 38.47
N MET A 615 -12.15 20.08 37.44
CA MET A 615 -11.26 20.60 36.40
C MET A 615 -10.47 19.49 35.67
N THR A 616 -11.14 18.38 35.39
CA THR A 616 -10.60 17.21 34.67
C THR A 616 -11.33 17.00 33.35
N LEU A 617 -10.70 16.24 32.45
CA LEU A 617 -11.38 15.70 31.27
C LEU A 617 -12.00 14.34 31.62
N VAL A 618 -13.25 14.14 31.26
CA VAL A 618 -14.03 12.92 31.48
C VAL A 618 -14.67 12.42 30.19
N ASN A 619 -15.09 11.16 30.14
CA ASN A 619 -16.06 10.70 29.13
C ASN A 619 -17.45 10.55 29.75
N VAL A 620 -18.49 10.94 29.00
CA VAL A 620 -19.90 10.85 29.41
C VAL A 620 -20.74 10.22 28.29
N ALA A 621 -21.82 9.53 28.63
CA ALA A 621 -22.77 9.07 27.61
C ALA A 621 -23.38 10.27 26.87
N ALA A 622 -23.60 10.14 25.56
CA ALA A 622 -24.01 11.26 24.70
C ALA A 622 -25.39 11.86 25.04
N ASP A 623 -26.22 11.12 25.78
CA ASP A 623 -27.54 11.53 26.29
C ASP A 623 -27.53 11.96 27.76
N ALA A 624 -26.37 11.90 28.44
CA ALA A 624 -26.25 12.26 29.84
C ALA A 624 -26.36 13.78 30.06
N PRO A 625 -26.85 14.25 31.24
CA PRO A 625 -26.91 15.68 31.55
C PRO A 625 -25.57 16.45 31.51
N GLY A 626 -24.43 15.74 31.54
CA GLY A 626 -23.09 16.33 31.40
C GLY A 626 -22.59 16.42 29.95
N ALA A 627 -23.37 15.94 28.97
CA ALA A 627 -23.03 15.98 27.54
C ALA A 627 -23.49 17.28 26.84
N ASP A 628 -23.72 18.36 27.59
CA ASP A 628 -24.09 19.64 26.99
C ASP A 628 -22.96 20.21 26.11
N ALA A 629 -23.34 21.10 25.19
CA ALA A 629 -22.42 21.69 24.22
C ALA A 629 -21.35 22.60 24.85
N GLN A 630 -21.53 23.12 26.06
CA GLN A 630 -20.49 23.95 26.70
C GLN A 630 -19.36 23.08 27.27
N ASN A 631 -19.69 21.86 27.72
CA ASN A 631 -18.73 20.94 28.30
C ASN A 631 -18.08 20.00 27.26
N THR A 632 -18.74 19.72 26.12
CA THR A 632 -18.29 18.72 25.11
C THR A 632 -17.63 19.32 23.85
N GLN A 633 -17.49 20.64 23.78
CA GLN A 633 -16.94 21.33 22.59
C GLN A 633 -15.51 21.81 22.81
N PHE A 634 -14.64 21.45 21.86
CA PHE A 634 -13.22 21.81 21.86
C PHE A 634 -12.84 22.51 20.55
N GLN A 635 -12.32 23.73 20.64
CA GLN A 635 -11.66 24.38 19.51
C GLN A 635 -10.29 23.74 19.29
N VAL A 636 -10.01 23.34 18.05
CA VAL A 636 -8.72 22.74 17.68
C VAL A 636 -7.75 23.83 17.24
N ILE A 637 -6.72 24.04 18.05
CA ILE A 637 -5.67 25.04 17.82
C ILE A 637 -4.51 24.37 17.11
N ASP A 638 -4.10 24.89 15.96
CA ASP A 638 -2.92 24.41 15.23
C ASP A 638 -1.63 24.84 15.91
N LEU A 639 -0.69 23.91 16.02
CA LEU A 639 0.67 24.11 16.55
C LEU A 639 1.75 23.79 15.50
N GLY A 640 1.34 23.52 14.25
CA GLY A 640 2.19 23.10 13.15
C GLY A 640 2.61 21.63 13.22
N LYS A 641 3.14 21.09 12.12
CA LYS A 641 3.60 19.69 12.02
C LYS A 641 2.54 18.65 12.46
N GLY A 642 1.27 18.92 12.16
CA GLY A 642 0.13 18.08 12.54
C GLY A 642 -0.14 17.98 14.05
N ARG A 643 0.43 18.89 14.86
CA ARG A 643 0.20 18.97 16.29
C ARG A 643 -0.94 19.94 16.60
N VAL A 644 -1.72 19.63 17.62
CA VAL A 644 -2.84 20.45 18.06
C VAL A 644 -2.85 20.66 19.57
N ALA A 645 -3.50 21.72 20.01
CA ALA A 645 -4.03 21.84 21.37
C ALA A 645 -5.57 21.89 21.32
N LEU A 646 -6.23 21.31 22.33
CA LEU A 646 -7.69 21.31 22.44
C LEU A 646 -8.13 22.32 23.50
N LYS A 647 -8.87 23.34 23.08
CA LYS A 647 -9.35 24.43 23.94
C LYS A 647 -10.86 24.33 24.15
N ALA A 648 -11.29 24.09 25.39
CA ALA A 648 -12.70 24.02 25.75
C ALA A 648 -13.39 25.40 25.73
N ALA A 649 -14.72 25.41 25.68
CA ALA A 649 -15.52 26.65 25.64
C ALA A 649 -15.28 27.59 26.84
N ASN A 650 -14.86 27.06 28.00
CA ASN A 650 -14.48 27.86 29.18
C ASN A 650 -13.08 28.50 29.09
N GLY A 651 -12.41 28.39 27.94
CA GLY A 651 -11.10 28.99 27.65
C GLY A 651 -9.89 28.12 28.03
N ARG A 652 -10.09 27.02 28.77
CA ARG A 652 -9.02 26.14 29.25
C ARG A 652 -8.63 25.08 28.23
N PHE A 653 -7.40 24.59 28.37
CA PHE A 653 -6.79 23.60 27.49
C PHE A 653 -6.77 22.21 28.14
N VAL A 654 -6.94 21.18 27.32
CA VAL A 654 -6.71 19.79 27.71
C VAL A 654 -5.22 19.59 27.99
N SER A 655 -4.86 19.14 29.19
CA SER A 655 -3.48 18.97 29.64
C SER A 655 -3.19 17.53 30.08
N ALA A 656 -2.21 16.93 29.41
CA ALA A 656 -1.60 15.62 29.60
C ALA A 656 -0.21 15.74 30.27
N ALA A 657 -0.08 16.61 31.29
CA ALA A 657 1.13 16.74 32.10
C ALA A 657 1.45 15.48 32.94
N GLY A 658 0.44 14.64 33.18
CA GLY A 658 0.56 13.33 33.83
C GLY A 658 -0.41 12.33 33.20
N GLU A 659 -0.58 11.16 33.83
CA GLU A 659 -1.46 10.10 33.29
C GLU A 659 -2.94 10.48 33.32
N ALA A 660 -3.39 11.24 34.33
CA ALA A 660 -4.75 11.78 34.41
C ALA A 660 -4.86 13.12 33.66
N VAL A 661 -5.89 13.28 32.82
CA VAL A 661 -6.06 14.48 31.98
C VAL A 661 -6.80 15.60 32.73
N SER A 662 -6.19 16.79 32.73
CA SER A 662 -6.68 17.97 33.46
C SER A 662 -7.04 19.14 32.52
N MET A 663 -7.81 20.11 33.02
CA MET A 663 -8.22 21.30 32.28
C MET A 663 -7.49 22.55 32.79
N LYS A 664 -6.42 22.92 32.10
CA LYS A 664 -5.46 23.94 32.51
C LYS A 664 -5.80 25.31 31.91
N ASP A 665 -5.73 26.35 32.73
CA ASP A 665 -5.68 27.73 32.25
C ASP A 665 -4.23 28.08 31.92
N LEU A 666 -3.96 28.57 30.72
CA LEU A 666 -2.62 29.00 30.29
C LEU A 666 -2.38 30.50 30.50
N THR A 667 -3.36 31.28 30.96
CA THR A 667 -3.22 32.72 31.24
C THR A 667 -2.70 33.58 30.05
N GLY A 668 -2.81 33.06 28.82
CA GLY A 668 -2.30 33.70 27.60
C GLY A 668 -0.96 33.13 27.09
N GLU A 669 -0.35 32.18 27.81
CA GLU A 669 0.82 31.43 27.34
C GLU A 669 0.47 30.48 26.19
N THR A 670 1.48 30.14 25.38
CA THR A 670 1.37 29.14 24.32
C THR A 670 1.36 27.72 24.90
N PRO A 671 0.58 26.77 24.33
CA PRO A 671 0.61 25.37 24.73
C PRO A 671 2.02 24.77 24.78
N SER A 672 2.33 24.06 25.86
CA SER A 672 3.57 23.27 25.99
C SER A 672 3.36 21.82 25.50
N ASP A 673 4.37 20.96 25.55
CA ASP A 673 4.20 19.52 25.26
C ASP A 673 3.11 18.87 26.11
N ALA A 674 2.86 19.38 27.33
CA ALA A 674 1.78 18.91 28.20
C ALA A 674 0.38 19.28 27.70
N GLU A 675 0.22 20.31 26.87
CA GLU A 675 -1.06 20.74 26.28
C GLU A 675 -1.14 20.44 24.77
N SER A 676 -0.14 19.73 24.24
CA SER A 676 0.03 19.45 22.83
C SER A 676 -0.14 17.97 22.54
N PHE A 677 -0.89 17.68 21.48
CA PHE A 677 -1.12 16.33 20.99
C PHE A 677 -0.68 16.23 19.53
N GLN A 678 0.03 15.18 19.16
CA GLN A 678 0.10 14.77 17.76
C GLN A 678 -1.28 14.25 17.36
N TRP A 679 -1.87 14.84 16.32
CA TRP A 679 -3.05 14.29 15.68
C TRP A 679 -2.66 13.07 14.85
N VAL A 680 -3.27 11.91 15.12
CA VAL A 680 -2.98 10.65 14.45
C VAL A 680 -4.23 10.13 13.76
N ASN A 681 -4.29 10.31 12.44
CA ASN A 681 -5.36 9.76 11.61
C ASN A 681 -5.16 8.25 11.44
N LEU A 682 -6.26 7.49 11.50
CA LEU A 682 -6.32 6.08 11.13
C LEU A 682 -7.07 5.92 9.80
N MET A 683 -6.82 4.84 9.06
CA MET A 683 -7.28 4.68 7.67
C MET A 683 -8.81 4.68 7.47
N ARG A 684 -9.60 4.61 8.55
CA ARG A 684 -11.06 4.43 8.54
C ARG A 684 -11.86 5.64 9.07
N GLY A 685 -11.21 6.81 9.15
CA GLY A 685 -11.82 8.05 9.64
C GLY A 685 -11.83 8.18 11.17
N ASP A 686 -11.26 7.23 11.90
CA ASP A 686 -11.01 7.39 13.34
C ASP A 686 -9.71 8.19 13.54
N THR A 687 -9.68 9.05 14.56
CA THR A 687 -8.48 9.77 15.01
C THR A 687 -8.03 9.31 16.41
N MET A 688 -6.75 9.48 16.70
CA MET A 688 -6.19 9.34 18.05
C MET A 688 -5.35 10.58 18.40
N LEU A 689 -5.27 10.90 19.69
CA LEU A 689 -4.53 12.05 20.20
C LEU A 689 -3.35 11.55 21.04
N MET A 690 -2.14 11.61 20.48
CA MET A 690 -0.93 11.18 21.18
C MET A 690 -0.30 12.34 21.93
N SER A 691 -0.15 12.24 23.25
CA SER A 691 0.52 13.25 24.07
C SER A 691 2.01 13.33 23.73
N LEU A 692 2.54 14.55 23.66
CA LEU A 692 3.98 14.76 23.49
C LEU A 692 4.78 14.54 24.78
N THR A 693 4.14 14.56 25.95
CA THR A 693 4.79 14.27 27.25
C THR A 693 5.31 12.84 27.34
N ASN A 694 4.52 11.86 26.86
CA ASN A 694 4.79 10.43 27.08
C ASN A 694 4.62 9.55 25.84
N HIS A 695 4.28 10.11 24.67
CA HIS A 695 4.05 9.38 23.41
C HIS A 695 3.01 8.25 23.49
N ARG A 696 2.06 8.38 24.43
CA ARG A 696 0.88 7.52 24.57
C ARG A 696 -0.38 8.30 24.20
N TYR A 697 -1.45 7.56 23.97
CA TYR A 697 -2.70 8.10 23.46
C TYR A 697 -3.69 8.40 24.59
N LEU A 698 -4.42 9.50 24.42
CA LEU A 698 -5.61 9.83 25.20
C LEU A 698 -6.62 8.67 25.08
N ALA A 699 -7.14 8.20 26.21
CA ALA A 699 -8.01 7.02 26.29
C ALA A 699 -9.12 7.18 27.33
N THR A 700 -10.34 6.89 26.92
CA THR A 700 -11.51 6.67 27.78
C THR A 700 -11.50 5.25 28.35
N LYS A 701 -12.42 4.96 29.27
CA LYS A 701 -12.78 3.58 29.60
C LYS A 701 -14.10 3.24 28.91
N PRO A 702 -14.12 2.29 27.95
CA PRO A 702 -15.35 1.91 27.26
C PRO A 702 -16.42 1.38 28.22
N ASN A 703 -17.61 1.97 28.16
CA ASN A 703 -18.78 1.66 29.01
C ASN A 703 -18.61 1.99 30.51
N ASP A 704 -17.57 2.73 30.91
CA ASP A 704 -17.32 3.20 32.28
C ASP A 704 -17.06 4.72 32.28
N PRO A 705 -18.12 5.56 32.27
CA PRO A 705 -18.00 7.03 32.24
C PRO A 705 -17.18 7.57 33.41
N GLY A 706 -16.08 8.25 33.13
CA GLY A 706 -15.18 8.73 34.17
C GLY A 706 -13.96 9.48 33.66
N PRO A 707 -12.90 9.62 34.49
CA PRO A 707 -11.68 10.34 34.12
C PRO A 707 -10.98 9.75 32.90
N VAL A 708 -10.58 10.64 31.99
CA VAL A 708 -9.77 10.30 30.81
C VAL A 708 -8.30 10.18 31.22
N SER A 709 -7.59 9.25 30.59
CA SER A 709 -6.17 8.97 30.84
C SER A 709 -5.32 9.14 29.57
N VAL A 710 -3.99 9.15 29.72
CA VAL A 710 -3.03 9.08 28.60
C VAL A 710 -2.18 7.82 28.74
N SER A 711 -2.86 6.68 28.63
CA SER A 711 -2.35 5.35 28.98
C SER A 711 -2.24 4.39 27.80
N ALA A 712 -3.06 4.58 26.74
CA ALA A 712 -3.11 3.66 25.60
C ALA A 712 -1.83 3.72 24.77
N THR A 713 -1.37 2.55 24.32
CA THR A 713 -0.08 2.41 23.63
C THR A 713 -0.19 2.37 22.10
N GLY A 714 -1.39 2.18 21.56
CA GLY A 714 -1.67 2.16 20.14
C GLY A 714 -3.13 1.82 19.86
N PRO A 715 -3.56 1.91 18.58
CA PRO A 715 -4.92 1.58 18.16
C PRO A 715 -5.27 0.09 18.34
N ASN A 716 -6.48 -0.19 18.83
CA ASN A 716 -7.08 -1.52 18.81
C ASN A 716 -7.65 -1.81 17.40
N PRO A 717 -7.51 -3.02 16.84
CA PRO A 717 -8.01 -3.31 15.51
C PRO A 717 -9.51 -3.11 15.31
N ALA A 718 -10.33 -3.37 16.34
CA ALA A 718 -11.78 -3.18 16.31
C ALA A 718 -12.23 -1.74 16.63
N ARG A 719 -11.30 -0.82 16.93
CA ARG A 719 -11.59 0.55 17.40
C ARG A 719 -12.42 0.61 18.69
N LYS A 720 -12.35 -0.45 19.50
CA LYS A 720 -13.07 -0.60 20.78
C LYS A 720 -12.16 -0.41 22.01
N GLY A 721 -10.96 0.15 21.82
CA GLY A 721 -10.00 0.37 22.89
C GLY A 721 -10.28 1.60 23.76
N GLY A 722 -11.09 2.55 23.27
CA GLY A 722 -11.38 3.82 23.95
C GLY A 722 -10.37 4.93 23.66
N ALA A 723 -9.38 4.66 22.80
CA ALA A 723 -8.37 5.64 22.39
C ALA A 723 -8.61 6.19 20.97
N GLU A 724 -9.63 5.68 20.28
CA GLU A 724 -10.03 6.03 18.94
C GLU A 724 -11.32 6.86 18.96
N PHE A 725 -11.33 7.99 18.25
CA PHE A 725 -12.39 8.99 18.30
C PHE A 725 -12.88 9.38 16.89
N LYS A 726 -14.09 9.90 16.82
CA LYS A 726 -14.65 10.66 15.68
C LYS A 726 -14.95 12.09 16.15
N TRP A 727 -15.06 13.06 15.25
CA TRP A 727 -15.10 14.49 15.59
C TRP A 727 -16.10 15.31 14.77
#